data_AF-A0A8I6XKX3-F1
#
_entry.id   AF-A0A8I6XKX3-F1
#
_cell.length_a   1.000
_cell.length_b   1.000
_cell.length_c   1.000
_cell.angle_alpha   90.00
_cell.angle_beta   90.00
_cell.angle_gamma   90.00
#
_symmetry.space_group_name_H-M   'P 1'
#
loop_
_entity.id
_entity.type
_entity.pdbx_description
1 polymer ?
#
loop_
_entity_poly.entity_id
_entity_poly.type
_entity_poly.pdbx_seq_one_letter_code
_entity_poly.pdbx_strand_id
1 'polypeptide(L)'
;MDFESTQDDYCFQENVLPHGDGSNGAGNSAGVMSRVDLEIEFGSEKLLNLEILVMEVANRANDIEPLMLDPGSLSTESFEKAFEFDVLYGILDAEVRELERLVSYIQIEIGNVEKKVNGEESEDWLKGKLHGATESLKQMQEVIATIRRESANFDKALDPSRHKAENSEDDAYENGHISSHTTIQDEGQRNVLQMLEQSIANELDLENKLSDLGVLVEELKMKLHHVEQGSYLLEESVETISERMFAAENASELFLVASKELVNRINTMQYQLSASGCRESDLKSKLEQSLVQLNTLNGSLKMMQDSGEKSASQDSMQSQRLSTPEFFTLQHKVQKLEELLRESCSQLQFVTVSTEGNEKEHNMSQSEMSTFRNIINDIKEAVSKAESRTQMAEARCAELTHANVQLNGELNHMKTRGSDKAGLSEMDLMETEAQLEHTMASVEAISEHQSMLKSSISDMQHVIEDLKEKYLKAETRAESAESKCTLLTDTNFELSEEISFLRGRVEGLENSLHQANQLKLSTAKDIGIKTKTITDLVAKLALERERLHLQIVTLTKKNRMLTQKCKENVNEGTLLSKKVTANEGELRPTNVTGEVVLGSSPMQTKVKADALIGEKEAGITAALDDESGTLETVRPMEPILLNWKYIFVAFLVLLAAALVHLQLT
;
A
#
# COMPACT_ATOMS: atom_id res chain seq x y z
N MET A 1 15.98 -41.71 23.08
CA MET A 1 14.56 -41.36 22.92
C MET A 1 14.59 -39.97 22.35
N ASP A 2 14.47 -39.94 21.04
CA ASP A 2 14.57 -38.77 20.19
C ASP A 2 13.32 -37.91 20.38
N PHE A 3 13.51 -36.61 20.56
CA PHE A 3 12.48 -35.61 20.34
C PHE A 3 12.97 -34.74 19.19
N GLU A 4 12.35 -34.96 18.03
CA GLU A 4 12.42 -34.10 16.86
C GLU A 4 11.92 -32.71 17.24
N SER A 5 12.77 -31.70 17.07
CA SER A 5 12.39 -30.30 17.06
C SER A 5 12.14 -29.91 15.61
N THR A 6 10.88 -29.90 15.22
CA THR A 6 10.37 -29.39 13.94
C THR A 6 10.88 -27.98 13.68
N GLN A 7 11.74 -27.87 12.67
CA GLN A 7 12.17 -26.63 12.06
C GLN A 7 11.04 -26.16 11.13
N ASP A 8 10.17 -25.28 11.63
CA ASP A 8 9.16 -24.60 10.83
C ASP A 8 9.85 -23.55 9.94
N ASP A 9 10.02 -23.94 8.68
CA ASP A 9 10.53 -23.15 7.58
C ASP A 9 9.41 -22.24 7.06
N TYR A 10 9.14 -21.13 7.75
CA TYR A 10 8.29 -20.06 7.21
C TYR A 10 9.10 -19.21 6.25
N CYS A 11 9.12 -19.66 4.99
CA CYS A 11 9.63 -18.91 3.86
C CYS A 11 8.79 -17.64 3.66
N PHE A 12 9.42 -16.47 3.76
CA PHE A 12 8.90 -15.23 3.19
C PHE A 12 8.84 -15.39 1.67
N GLN A 13 7.64 -15.63 1.14
CA GLN A 13 7.38 -15.59 -0.29
C GLN A 13 6.60 -14.31 -0.57
N GLU A 14 7.30 -13.24 -0.93
CA GLU A 14 6.68 -12.06 -1.51
C GLU A 14 7.46 -11.60 -2.76
N ASN A 15 6.78 -11.75 -3.90
CA ASN A 15 6.98 -11.08 -5.18
C ASN A 15 8.30 -11.28 -5.96
N VAL A 16 8.41 -12.45 -6.60
CA VAL A 16 9.27 -12.64 -7.80
C VAL A 16 8.37 -12.78 -9.03
N LEU A 17 8.35 -11.75 -9.88
CA LEU A 17 7.91 -11.84 -11.28
C LEU A 17 9.02 -12.53 -12.09
N PRO A 18 8.75 -13.64 -12.81
CA PRO A 18 9.70 -14.16 -13.78
C PRO A 18 9.41 -13.51 -15.13
N HIS A 19 10.19 -12.50 -15.51
CA HIS A 19 10.19 -12.05 -16.90
C HIS A 19 11.24 -12.84 -17.69
N GLY A 20 10.74 -13.58 -18.68
CA GLY A 20 11.51 -14.39 -19.59
C GLY A 20 12.21 -13.54 -20.66
N ASP A 21 13.47 -13.87 -20.83
CA ASP A 21 14.31 -13.85 -22.02
C ASP A 21 14.78 -12.51 -22.63
N GLY A 22 16.11 -12.35 -22.61
CA GLY A 22 16.83 -12.04 -23.84
C GLY A 22 17.22 -10.60 -24.12
N SER A 23 17.94 -9.91 -23.21
CA SER A 23 19.08 -9.02 -23.53
C SER A 23 19.48 -8.22 -22.29
N ASN A 24 20.78 -8.03 -22.08
CA ASN A 24 21.44 -7.12 -21.12
C ASN A 24 21.68 -7.66 -19.69
N GLY A 25 22.78 -8.39 -19.51
CA GLY A 25 23.30 -8.81 -18.20
C GLY A 25 23.67 -7.67 -17.23
N ALA A 26 23.74 -6.43 -17.70
CA ALA A 26 23.98 -5.23 -16.88
C ALA A 26 22.71 -4.74 -16.15
N GLY A 27 21.53 -4.82 -16.77
CA GLY A 27 20.28 -4.26 -16.22
C GLY A 27 19.76 -5.02 -14.98
N ASN A 28 19.93 -6.35 -14.94
CA ASN A 28 19.53 -7.17 -13.80
C ASN A 28 20.44 -6.94 -12.57
N SER A 29 21.73 -6.71 -12.78
CA SER A 29 22.69 -6.52 -11.67
C SER A 29 22.52 -5.14 -11.00
N ALA A 30 22.17 -4.10 -11.78
CA ALA A 30 21.86 -2.79 -11.24
C ALA A 30 20.58 -2.78 -10.39
N GLY A 31 19.54 -3.51 -10.81
CA GLY A 31 18.29 -3.66 -10.04
C GLY A 31 18.48 -4.44 -8.74
N VAL A 32 19.26 -5.53 -8.77
CA VAL A 32 19.63 -6.26 -7.54
C VAL A 32 20.45 -5.38 -6.61
N MET A 33 21.37 -4.55 -7.14
CA MET A 33 22.14 -3.62 -6.33
C MET A 33 21.27 -2.56 -5.63
N SER A 34 20.28 -1.98 -6.33
CA SER A 34 19.35 -1.04 -5.69
C SER A 34 18.51 -1.69 -4.59
N ARG A 35 18.19 -2.98 -4.71
CA ARG A 35 17.49 -3.73 -3.66
C ARG A 35 18.40 -3.95 -2.45
N VAL A 36 19.65 -4.33 -2.69
CA VAL A 36 20.68 -4.46 -1.65
C VAL A 36 20.90 -3.14 -0.90
N ASP A 37 20.99 -2.01 -1.59
CA ASP A 37 21.14 -0.70 -0.94
C ASP A 37 19.96 -0.39 -0.01
N LEU A 38 18.73 -0.64 -0.47
CA LEU A 38 17.52 -0.42 0.33
C LEU A 38 17.45 -1.35 1.56
N GLU A 39 17.83 -2.62 1.39
CA GLU A 39 17.90 -3.60 2.48
C GLU A 39 18.97 -3.24 3.52
N ILE A 40 20.10 -2.65 3.09
CA ILE A 40 21.15 -2.13 3.97
C ILE A 40 20.67 -0.88 4.72
N GLU A 41 19.98 0.05 4.05
CA GLU A 41 19.40 1.24 4.69
C GLU A 41 18.36 0.84 5.74
N PHE A 42 17.44 -0.05 5.38
CA PHE A 42 16.45 -0.62 6.30
C PHE A 42 17.11 -1.32 7.50
N GLY A 43 18.12 -2.16 7.23
CA GLY A 43 18.88 -2.82 8.28
C GLY A 43 19.58 -1.84 9.22
N SER A 44 20.11 -0.74 8.68
CA SER A 44 20.80 0.32 9.44
C SER A 44 19.85 1.14 10.31
N GLU A 45 18.64 1.44 9.82
CA GLU A 45 17.59 2.10 10.62
C GLU A 45 17.14 1.19 11.77
N LYS A 46 16.89 -0.09 11.46
CA LYS A 46 16.51 -1.09 12.45
C LYS A 46 17.59 -1.29 13.52
N LEU A 47 18.85 -1.24 13.13
CA LEU A 47 20.01 -1.29 14.03
C LEU A 47 20.08 -0.09 14.99
N LEU A 48 19.82 1.12 14.49
CA LEU A 48 19.77 2.33 15.33
C LEU A 48 18.65 2.24 16.39
N ASN A 49 17.49 1.73 15.99
CA ASN A 49 16.39 1.47 16.92
C ASN A 49 16.77 0.39 17.96
N LEU A 50 17.56 -0.59 17.55
CA LEU A 50 18.03 -1.66 18.42
C LEU A 50 19.06 -1.16 19.44
N GLU A 51 19.92 -0.21 19.10
CA GLU A 51 20.83 0.44 20.05
C GLU A 51 20.06 1.14 21.19
N ILE A 52 18.92 1.77 20.89
CA ILE A 52 18.04 2.36 21.91
C ILE A 52 17.45 1.26 22.81
N LEU A 53 17.02 0.14 22.23
CA LEU A 53 16.51 -0.99 23.00
C LEU A 53 17.59 -1.62 23.89
N VAL A 54 18.82 -1.76 23.40
CA VAL A 54 19.97 -2.25 24.19
C VAL A 54 20.22 -1.36 25.40
N MET A 55 20.18 -0.05 25.21
CA MET A 55 20.34 0.92 26.31
C MET A 55 19.23 0.79 27.36
N GLU A 56 17.98 0.60 26.94
CA GLU A 56 16.85 0.40 27.86
C GLU A 56 16.94 -0.94 28.61
N VAL A 57 17.32 -2.02 27.91
CA VAL A 57 17.58 -3.33 28.51
C VAL A 57 18.75 -3.25 29.50
N ALA A 58 19.81 -2.50 29.18
CA ALA A 58 20.94 -2.27 30.08
C ALA A 58 20.54 -1.52 31.35
N ASN A 59 19.72 -0.48 31.22
CA ASN A 59 19.21 0.29 32.35
C ASN A 59 18.40 -0.63 33.29
N ARG A 60 17.54 -1.47 32.73
CA ARG A 60 16.73 -2.43 33.49
C ARG A 60 17.54 -3.58 34.09
N ALA A 61 18.58 -4.05 33.41
CA ALA A 61 19.52 -5.02 33.96
C ALA A 61 20.17 -4.49 35.25
N ASN A 62 20.60 -3.22 35.24
CA ASN A 62 21.22 -2.57 36.40
C ASN A 62 20.25 -2.37 37.57
N ASP A 63 18.94 -2.22 37.31
CA ASP A 63 17.92 -2.14 38.35
C ASP A 63 17.63 -3.51 39.02
N ILE A 64 17.88 -4.62 38.29
CA ILE A 64 17.59 -5.99 38.73
C ILE A 64 18.80 -6.67 39.37
N GLU A 65 20.02 -6.35 38.94
CA GLU A 65 21.28 -6.92 39.47
C GLU A 65 21.40 -6.82 41.01
N PRO A 66 21.04 -5.71 41.67
CA PRO A 66 21.05 -5.59 43.14
C PRO A 66 19.94 -6.41 43.83
N LEU A 67 18.82 -6.67 43.14
CA LEU A 67 17.65 -7.37 43.68
C LEU A 67 17.83 -8.89 43.71
N MET A 68 18.70 -9.42 42.84
CA MET A 68 19.07 -10.85 42.79
C MET A 68 20.06 -11.28 43.88
N LEU A 69 20.75 -10.33 44.54
CA LEU A 69 21.75 -10.60 45.57
C LEU A 69 21.17 -10.77 46.98
N ASP A 70 19.97 -10.24 47.27
CA ASP A 70 19.32 -10.34 48.58
C ASP A 70 17.88 -10.93 48.49
N PRO A 71 17.74 -12.27 48.51
CA PRO A 71 16.47 -12.98 48.28
C PRO A 71 15.42 -12.76 49.40
N GLY A 72 15.75 -12.02 50.46
CA GLY A 72 14.83 -11.69 51.56
C GLY A 72 13.91 -10.49 51.32
N SER A 73 14.07 -9.75 50.22
CA SER A 73 13.39 -8.47 49.96
C SER A 73 12.47 -8.45 48.73
N LEU A 74 12.09 -9.62 48.20
CA LEU A 74 11.27 -9.74 47.00
C LEU A 74 9.84 -9.21 47.22
N SER A 75 9.58 -8.01 46.69
CA SER A 75 8.24 -7.40 46.55
C SER A 75 7.60 -7.84 45.23
N THR A 76 6.27 -7.81 45.11
CA THR A 76 5.56 -8.05 43.85
C THR A 76 6.04 -7.14 42.71
N GLU A 77 6.46 -5.91 43.05
CA GLU A 77 7.04 -4.95 42.10
C GLU A 77 8.41 -5.40 41.53
N SER A 78 9.19 -6.18 42.29
CA SER A 78 10.47 -6.73 41.81
C SER A 78 10.30 -7.87 40.81
N PHE A 79 9.22 -8.65 40.96
CA PHE A 79 8.88 -9.73 40.02
C PHE A 79 8.39 -9.17 38.68
N GLU A 80 7.59 -8.10 38.71
CA GLU A 80 7.11 -7.42 37.51
C GLU A 80 8.26 -6.79 36.71
N LYS A 81 9.23 -6.15 37.38
CA LYS A 81 10.44 -5.62 36.73
C LYS A 81 11.33 -6.70 36.12
N ALA A 82 11.48 -7.84 36.80
CA ALA A 82 12.21 -8.98 36.26
C ALA A 82 11.54 -9.58 35.01
N PHE A 83 10.21 -9.69 35.02
CA PHE A 83 9.46 -10.16 33.85
C PHE A 83 9.56 -9.17 32.67
N GLU A 84 9.47 -7.86 32.94
CA GLU A 84 9.62 -6.85 31.90
C GLU A 84 11.01 -6.88 31.26
N PHE A 85 12.06 -7.11 32.06
CA PHE A 85 13.40 -7.34 31.56
C PHE A 85 13.52 -8.61 30.72
N ASP A 86 12.96 -9.74 31.16
CA ASP A 86 12.96 -10.99 30.39
C ASP A 86 12.27 -10.82 29.02
N VAL A 87 11.16 -10.08 28.98
CA VAL A 87 10.43 -9.77 27.75
C VAL A 87 11.27 -8.87 26.83
N LEU A 88 11.83 -7.78 27.35
CA LEU A 88 12.63 -6.85 26.55
C LEU A 88 13.94 -7.48 26.04
N TYR A 89 14.60 -8.29 26.86
CA TYR A 89 15.76 -9.07 26.46
C TYR A 89 15.41 -10.11 25.40
N GLY A 90 14.27 -10.80 25.54
CA GLY A 90 13.77 -11.74 24.54
C GLY A 90 13.46 -11.07 23.19
N ILE A 91 12.89 -9.87 23.20
CA ILE A 91 12.67 -9.05 21.99
C ILE A 91 14.02 -8.66 21.37
N LEU A 92 14.98 -8.21 22.19
CA LEU A 92 16.32 -7.84 21.74
C LEU A 92 17.04 -9.03 21.06
N ASP A 93 17.08 -10.22 21.67
CA ASP A 93 17.74 -11.40 21.09
C ASP A 93 17.06 -11.87 19.79
N ALA A 94 15.72 -11.87 19.76
CA ALA A 94 14.96 -12.21 18.56
C ALA A 94 15.31 -11.27 17.39
N GLU A 95 15.44 -9.98 17.69
CA GLU A 95 15.63 -8.96 16.68
C GLU A 95 17.08 -8.87 16.17
N VAL A 96 18.06 -9.09 17.05
CA VAL A 96 19.47 -9.32 16.66
C VAL A 96 19.56 -10.51 15.71
N ARG A 97 18.85 -11.61 16.00
CA ARG A 97 18.86 -12.83 15.18
C ARG A 97 18.21 -12.61 13.80
N GLU A 98 17.20 -11.76 13.73
CA GLU A 98 16.61 -11.39 12.44
C GLU A 98 17.57 -10.56 11.59
N LEU A 99 18.26 -9.58 12.19
CA LEU A 99 19.29 -8.79 11.50
C LEU A 99 20.46 -9.65 11.00
N GLU A 100 20.90 -10.66 11.78
CA GLU A 100 21.90 -11.62 11.33
C GLU A 100 21.45 -12.44 10.10
N ARG A 101 20.15 -12.76 10.02
CA ARG A 101 19.55 -13.43 8.86
C ARG A 101 19.52 -12.50 7.65
N LEU A 102 19.12 -11.24 7.84
CA LEU A 102 19.13 -10.20 6.80
C LEU A 102 20.55 -9.98 6.24
N VAL A 103 21.53 -9.84 7.13
CA VAL A 103 22.95 -9.74 6.75
C VAL A 103 23.38 -10.94 5.90
N SER A 104 23.02 -12.16 6.31
CA SER A 104 23.35 -13.38 5.57
C SER A 104 22.74 -13.40 4.18
N TYR A 105 21.50 -12.90 4.05
CA TYR A 105 20.80 -12.77 2.77
C TYR A 105 21.47 -11.74 1.85
N ILE A 106 21.72 -10.54 2.34
CA ILE A 106 22.39 -9.47 1.59
C ILE A 106 23.78 -9.94 1.12
N GLN A 107 24.51 -10.67 1.97
CA GLN A 107 25.82 -11.21 1.62
C GLN A 107 25.77 -12.22 0.46
N ILE A 108 24.71 -13.03 0.38
CA ILE A 108 24.49 -13.95 -0.74
C ILE A 108 24.23 -13.17 -2.04
N GLU A 109 23.40 -12.12 -1.99
CA GLU A 109 23.08 -11.29 -3.16
C GLU A 109 24.29 -10.49 -3.64
N ILE A 110 25.04 -9.87 -2.74
CA ILE A 110 26.32 -9.21 -3.05
C ILE A 110 27.27 -10.20 -3.72
N GLY A 111 27.42 -11.42 -3.17
CA GLY A 111 28.27 -12.46 -3.75
C GLY A 111 27.80 -12.97 -5.12
N ASN A 112 26.49 -12.93 -5.39
CA ASN A 112 25.93 -13.27 -6.70
C ASN A 112 26.18 -12.17 -7.75
N VAL A 113 26.11 -10.91 -7.34
CA VAL A 113 26.44 -9.76 -8.21
C VAL A 113 27.94 -9.70 -8.46
N GLU A 114 28.78 -9.89 -7.44
CA GLU A 114 30.24 -9.89 -7.57
C GLU A 114 30.74 -10.91 -8.61
N LYS A 115 30.17 -12.12 -8.62
CA LYS A 115 30.47 -13.16 -9.63
C LYS A 115 30.13 -12.75 -11.06
N LYS A 116 29.12 -11.89 -11.25
CA LYS A 116 28.71 -11.36 -12.56
C LYS A 116 29.55 -10.16 -12.99
N VAL A 117 30.00 -9.36 -12.03
CA VAL A 117 30.79 -8.13 -12.22
C VAL A 117 32.26 -8.39 -12.54
N ASN A 118 32.81 -9.53 -12.11
CA ASN A 118 34.19 -9.94 -12.43
C ASN A 118 34.42 -10.40 -13.89
N GLY A 119 33.43 -10.26 -14.79
CA GLY A 119 33.61 -10.37 -16.24
C GLY A 119 34.30 -9.12 -16.83
N GLU A 120 35.03 -9.28 -17.94
CA GLU A 120 35.98 -8.27 -18.48
C GLU A 120 35.36 -6.92 -18.94
N GLU A 121 34.03 -6.73 -18.89
CA GLU A 121 33.35 -5.48 -19.31
C GLU A 121 32.22 -5.08 -18.33
N SER A 122 32.53 -4.87 -17.04
CA SER A 122 31.56 -4.28 -16.09
C SER A 122 31.78 -2.78 -15.92
N GLU A 123 30.68 -2.03 -15.82
CA GLU A 123 30.69 -0.57 -15.57
C GLU A 123 31.36 -0.24 -14.23
N ASP A 124 32.34 0.68 -14.23
CA ASP A 124 33.07 1.15 -13.05
C ASP A 124 32.12 1.67 -11.93
N TRP A 125 30.98 2.24 -12.32
CA TRP A 125 29.94 2.68 -11.40
C TRP A 125 29.38 1.52 -10.55
N LEU A 126 29.13 0.35 -11.16
CA LEU A 126 28.48 -0.78 -10.50
C LEU A 126 29.45 -1.42 -9.50
N LYS A 127 30.74 -1.42 -9.83
CA LYS A 127 31.82 -1.85 -8.96
C LYS A 127 31.99 -0.92 -7.75
N GLY A 128 31.87 0.39 -7.97
CA GLY A 128 31.87 1.39 -6.88
C GLY A 128 30.70 1.18 -5.90
N LYS A 129 29.49 0.95 -6.42
CA LYS A 129 28.31 0.65 -5.59
C LYS A 129 28.43 -0.67 -4.84
N LEU A 130 28.87 -1.74 -5.51
CA LEU A 130 29.12 -3.03 -4.87
C LEU A 130 30.12 -2.90 -3.71
N HIS A 131 31.17 -2.10 -3.90
CA HIS A 131 32.16 -1.85 -2.85
C HIS A 131 31.54 -1.09 -1.67
N GLY A 132 30.78 -0.01 -1.93
CA GLY A 132 30.08 0.74 -0.90
C GLY A 132 29.09 -0.12 -0.10
N ALA A 133 28.25 -0.91 -0.78
CA ALA A 133 27.32 -1.83 -0.14
C ALA A 133 28.04 -2.90 0.71
N THR A 134 29.20 -3.40 0.24
CA THR A 134 30.02 -4.35 1.01
C THR A 134 30.60 -3.71 2.27
N GLU A 135 31.04 -2.46 2.19
CA GLU A 135 31.53 -1.71 3.36
C GLU A 135 30.42 -1.41 4.37
N SER A 136 29.24 -0.97 3.91
CA SER A 136 28.08 -0.73 4.76
C SER A 136 27.56 -2.01 5.42
N LEU A 137 27.52 -3.13 4.69
CA LEU A 137 27.16 -4.43 5.26
C LEU A 137 28.15 -4.86 6.35
N LYS A 138 29.44 -4.60 6.16
CA LYS A 138 30.48 -4.90 7.15
C LYS A 138 30.35 -4.03 8.40
N GLN A 139 30.00 -2.75 8.26
CA GLN A 139 29.69 -1.87 9.39
C GLN A 139 28.49 -2.40 10.17
N MET A 140 27.42 -2.78 9.48
CA MET A 140 26.24 -3.39 10.13
C MET A 140 26.60 -4.68 10.89
N GLN A 141 27.43 -5.55 10.32
CA GLN A 141 27.94 -6.75 11.01
C GLN A 141 28.72 -6.43 12.29
N GLU A 142 29.56 -5.39 12.27
CA GLU A 142 30.37 -4.99 13.42
C GLU A 142 29.50 -4.46 14.58
N VAL A 143 28.49 -3.67 14.26
CA VAL A 143 27.55 -3.15 15.26
C VAL A 143 26.67 -4.28 15.82
N ILE A 144 26.14 -5.18 14.98
CA ILE A 144 25.41 -6.38 15.44
C ILE A 144 26.28 -7.21 16.39
N ALA A 145 27.55 -7.43 16.05
CA ALA A 145 28.48 -8.15 16.92
C ALA A 145 28.74 -7.41 18.25
N THR A 146 28.70 -6.08 18.25
CA THR A 146 28.83 -5.25 19.45
C THR A 146 27.60 -5.36 20.34
N ILE A 147 26.40 -5.22 19.76
CA ILE A 147 25.12 -5.43 20.44
C ILE A 147 25.06 -6.84 21.04
N ARG A 148 25.50 -7.86 20.30
CA ARG A 148 25.51 -9.25 20.78
C ARG A 148 26.48 -9.46 21.95
N ARG A 149 27.63 -8.78 21.94
CA ARG A 149 28.59 -8.81 23.04
C ARG A 149 28.02 -8.17 24.30
N GLU A 150 27.30 -7.06 24.15
CA GLU A 150 26.61 -6.38 25.24
C GLU A 150 25.44 -7.21 25.78
N SER A 151 24.66 -7.82 24.89
CA SER A 151 23.57 -8.74 25.24
C SER A 151 24.05 -9.97 26.02
N ALA A 152 25.25 -10.46 25.73
CA ALA A 152 25.88 -11.56 26.48
C ALA A 152 26.32 -11.15 27.91
N ASN A 153 26.38 -9.85 28.23
CA ASN A 153 26.59 -9.39 29.60
C ASN A 153 25.29 -9.46 30.42
N PHE A 154 24.12 -9.29 29.78
CA PHE A 154 22.81 -9.44 30.43
C PHE A 154 22.51 -10.91 30.80
N ASP A 155 22.90 -11.86 29.95
CA ASP A 155 22.82 -13.30 30.24
C ASP A 155 23.57 -13.70 31.53
N LYS A 156 24.67 -13.01 31.86
CA LYS A 156 25.43 -13.29 33.09
C LYS A 156 24.72 -12.78 34.35
N ALA A 157 23.89 -11.75 34.23
CA ALA A 157 23.08 -11.23 35.34
C ALA A 157 21.90 -12.16 35.67
N LEU A 158 21.46 -12.98 34.71
CA LEU A 158 20.36 -13.95 34.85
C LEU A 158 20.76 -15.30 35.45
N ASP A 159 22.07 -15.62 35.58
CA ASP A 159 22.55 -16.91 36.11
C ASP A 159 23.24 -16.76 37.49
N PRO A 160 22.48 -16.72 38.60
CA PRO A 160 23.03 -16.67 39.96
C PRO A 160 23.75 -17.96 40.38
N SER A 161 23.75 -19.02 39.54
CA SER A 161 24.30 -20.34 39.89
C SER A 161 25.83 -20.44 39.75
N ARG A 162 26.49 -19.49 39.08
CA ARG A 162 27.93 -19.56 38.79
C ARG A 162 28.87 -19.00 39.85
N HIS A 163 28.37 -18.36 40.92
CA HIS A 163 29.21 -17.87 42.01
C HIS A 163 29.61 -18.92 43.06
N LYS A 164 29.32 -20.21 42.85
CA LYS A 164 29.63 -21.28 43.84
C LYS A 164 30.73 -22.26 43.43
N ALA A 165 31.58 -21.92 42.48
CA ALA A 165 32.66 -22.81 42.07
C ALA A 165 33.97 -22.07 41.80
N GLU A 166 34.59 -21.51 42.84
CA GLU A 166 36.04 -21.49 42.94
C GLU A 166 36.48 -21.55 44.42
N ASN A 167 37.01 -22.74 44.77
CA ASN A 167 37.64 -23.15 46.02
C ASN A 167 38.75 -22.18 46.44
N SER A 168 38.77 -21.66 47.68
CA SER A 168 39.27 -22.31 48.91
C SER A 168 40.75 -22.72 48.88
N GLU A 169 41.64 -21.81 49.23
CA GLU A 169 42.93 -21.99 49.90
C GLU A 169 43.27 -20.61 50.51
N ASP A 170 43.86 -20.40 51.67
CA ASP A 170 44.27 -21.16 52.84
C ASP A 170 44.62 -20.07 53.89
N ASP A 171 44.66 -20.44 55.16
CA ASP A 171 44.87 -19.59 56.34
C ASP A 171 46.02 -18.57 56.24
N ALA A 172 45.83 -17.37 56.82
CA ALA A 172 46.78 -16.78 57.78
C ALA A 172 46.30 -15.42 58.31
N TYR A 173 46.13 -15.35 59.62
CA TYR A 173 46.06 -14.12 60.40
C TYR A 173 47.30 -13.24 60.18
N GLU A 174 47.15 -11.93 59.99
CA GLU A 174 47.89 -10.95 60.81
C GLU A 174 47.35 -9.51 60.74
N ASN A 175 47.59 -8.85 61.86
CA ASN A 175 47.17 -7.53 62.33
C ASN A 175 47.84 -6.36 61.59
N GLY A 176 47.16 -5.21 61.44
CA GLY A 176 47.82 -4.00 60.96
C GLY A 176 46.93 -2.77 60.75
N HIS A 177 46.77 -1.96 61.79
CA HIS A 177 46.37 -0.55 61.67
C HIS A 177 47.41 0.25 60.86
N ILE A 178 47.04 0.80 59.69
CA ILE A 178 47.72 1.94 59.03
C ILE A 178 46.65 2.74 58.27
N SER A 179 46.16 3.85 58.84
CA SER A 179 46.52 5.23 58.48
C SER A 179 45.99 5.72 57.13
N SER A 180 44.95 6.54 57.22
CA SER A 180 44.43 7.45 56.20
C SER A 180 45.48 8.40 55.64
N HIS A 181 45.81 8.27 54.36
CA HIS A 181 45.99 9.35 53.38
C HIS A 181 46.53 8.73 52.08
N THR A 182 45.71 8.70 51.04
CA THR A 182 46.21 8.48 49.67
C THR A 182 45.58 9.51 48.75
N THR A 183 46.41 10.46 48.36
CA THR A 183 46.28 11.40 47.25
C THR A 183 45.95 10.66 45.95
N ILE A 184 44.67 10.43 45.67
CA ILE A 184 44.15 10.03 44.35
C ILE A 184 42.81 10.78 44.14
N GLN A 185 42.87 12.09 43.93
CA GLN A 185 41.68 12.88 43.60
C GLN A 185 42.06 14.20 42.89
N ASP A 186 42.74 14.09 41.75
CA ASP A 186 42.97 15.24 40.86
C ASP A 186 42.88 14.79 39.38
N GLU A 187 43.50 13.65 39.05
CA GLU A 187 43.46 13.09 37.68
C GLU A 187 42.10 12.49 37.30
N GLY A 188 41.42 11.80 38.23
CA GLY A 188 40.08 11.26 37.98
C GLY A 188 39.02 12.35 37.79
N GLN A 189 39.09 13.43 38.57
CA GLN A 189 38.18 14.58 38.39
C GLN A 189 38.49 15.34 37.10
N ARG A 190 39.76 15.47 36.72
CA ARG A 190 40.17 16.11 35.46
C ARG A 190 39.70 15.33 34.23
N ASN A 191 39.77 14.00 34.27
CA ASN A 191 39.27 13.15 33.18
C ASN A 191 37.75 13.23 33.04
N VAL A 192 37.01 13.26 34.16
CA VAL A 192 35.54 13.42 34.13
C VAL A 192 35.15 14.79 33.58
N LEU A 193 35.83 15.88 34.01
CA LEU A 193 35.61 17.22 33.47
C LEU A 193 35.91 17.31 31.97
N GLN A 194 37.01 16.69 31.51
CA GLN A 194 37.35 16.66 30.09
C GLN A 194 36.35 15.85 29.26
N MET A 195 35.84 14.74 29.79
CA MET A 195 34.78 13.97 29.15
C MET A 195 33.46 14.76 29.08
N LEU A 196 33.11 15.49 30.13
CA LEU A 196 31.93 16.37 30.12
C LEU A 196 32.09 17.53 29.13
N GLU A 197 33.27 18.14 29.06
CA GLU A 197 33.58 19.19 28.08
C GLU A 197 33.49 18.66 26.65
N GLN A 198 34.01 17.45 26.39
CA GLN A 198 33.87 16.78 25.10
C GLN A 198 32.40 16.42 24.78
N SER A 199 31.63 15.99 25.78
CA SER A 199 30.21 15.67 25.63
C SER A 199 29.41 16.93 25.26
N ILE A 200 29.67 18.06 25.93
CA ILE A 200 29.01 19.34 25.64
C ILE A 200 29.42 19.86 24.26
N ALA A 201 30.69 19.72 23.87
CA ALA A 201 31.14 20.10 22.54
C ALA A 201 30.47 19.26 21.44
N ASN A 202 30.30 17.96 21.67
CA ASN A 202 29.61 17.06 20.75
C ASN A 202 28.10 17.36 20.69
N GLU A 203 27.46 17.69 21.83
CA GLU A 203 26.05 18.08 21.90
C GLU A 203 25.81 19.39 21.13
N LEU A 204 26.69 20.38 21.27
CA LEU A 204 26.60 21.65 20.55
C LEU A 204 26.86 21.49 19.04
N ASP A 205 27.75 20.59 18.63
CA ASP A 205 27.94 20.22 17.22
C ASP A 205 26.69 19.53 16.64
N LEU A 206 26.04 18.66 17.43
CA LEU A 206 24.79 18.01 17.02
C LEU A 206 23.64 19.01 16.91
N GLU A 207 23.52 19.95 17.84
CA GLU A 207 22.52 21.03 17.79
C GLU A 207 22.71 21.93 16.57
N ASN A 208 23.96 22.24 16.20
CA ASN A 208 24.26 22.97 14.96
C ASN A 208 23.84 22.17 13.73
N LYS A 209 24.14 20.86 13.67
CA LYS A 209 23.71 19.98 12.56
C LYS A 209 22.19 19.86 12.47
N LEU A 210 21.49 19.81 13.61
CA LEU A 210 20.03 19.82 13.65
C LEU A 210 19.46 21.16 13.17
N SER A 211 20.13 22.27 13.48
CA SER A 211 19.77 23.59 12.97
C SER A 211 19.95 23.68 11.45
N ASP A 212 21.04 23.16 10.91
CA ASP A 212 21.30 23.07 9.47
C ASP A 212 20.26 22.18 8.76
N LEU A 213 19.91 21.05 9.38
CA LEU A 213 18.85 20.17 8.88
C LEU A 213 17.48 20.89 8.90
N GLY A 214 17.21 21.71 9.92
CA GLY A 214 16.01 22.53 9.99
C GLY A 214 15.91 23.53 8.84
N VAL A 215 17.02 24.16 8.44
CA VAL A 215 17.08 25.04 7.25
C VAL A 215 16.81 24.24 5.97
N LEU A 216 17.39 23.04 5.84
CA LEU A 216 17.16 22.17 4.68
C LEU A 216 15.70 21.70 4.60
N VAL A 217 15.07 21.38 5.72
CA VAL A 217 13.65 20.99 5.79
C VAL A 217 12.76 22.15 5.34
N GLU A 218 13.02 23.37 5.79
CA GLU A 218 12.27 24.55 5.31
C GLU A 218 12.53 24.82 3.81
N GLU A 219 13.74 24.59 3.30
CA GLU A 219 14.02 24.67 1.86
C GLU A 219 13.23 23.61 1.06
N LEU A 220 13.19 22.36 1.54
CA LEU A 220 12.42 21.27 0.92
C LEU A 220 10.92 21.57 0.93
N LYS A 221 10.41 22.12 2.03
CA LYS A 221 9.01 22.56 2.15
C LYS A 221 8.67 23.68 1.18
N MET A 222 9.56 24.65 0.99
CA MET A 222 9.40 25.70 -0.03
C MET A 222 9.42 25.13 -1.46
N LYS A 223 10.29 24.15 -1.74
CA LYS A 223 10.33 23.44 -3.03
C LYS A 223 9.05 22.62 -3.25
N LEU A 224 8.55 21.93 -2.24
CA LEU A 224 7.30 21.17 -2.30
C LEU A 224 6.13 22.09 -2.63
N HIS A 225 5.99 23.22 -1.94
CA HIS A 225 4.94 24.21 -2.23
C HIS A 225 5.07 24.77 -3.65
N HIS A 226 6.28 24.98 -4.16
CA HIS A 226 6.49 25.41 -5.54
C HIS A 226 6.04 24.36 -6.56
N VAL A 227 6.34 23.08 -6.32
CA VAL A 227 5.89 21.97 -7.17
C VAL A 227 4.38 21.82 -7.12
N GLU A 228 3.77 21.93 -5.93
CA GLU A 228 2.33 21.85 -5.73
C GLU A 228 1.60 22.99 -6.46
N GLN A 229 2.13 24.21 -6.40
CA GLN A 229 1.62 25.33 -7.19
C GLN A 229 1.76 25.09 -8.70
N GLY A 230 2.86 24.48 -9.14
CA GLY A 230 3.05 24.04 -10.53
C GLY A 230 2.02 23.00 -10.96
N SER A 231 1.68 22.06 -10.07
CA SER A 231 0.63 21.05 -10.28
C SER A 231 -0.74 21.69 -10.46
N TYR A 232 -1.09 22.66 -9.60
CA TYR A 232 -2.36 23.38 -9.70
C TYR A 232 -2.51 24.13 -11.04
N LEU A 233 -1.46 24.82 -11.49
CA LEU A 233 -1.47 25.50 -12.78
C LEU A 233 -1.56 24.51 -13.96
N LEU A 234 -0.91 23.36 -13.84
CA LEU A 234 -0.98 22.32 -14.86
C LEU A 234 -2.40 21.73 -14.92
N GLU A 235 -3.03 21.47 -13.78
CA GLU A 235 -4.41 20.98 -13.67
C GLU A 235 -5.40 21.93 -14.34
N GLU A 236 -5.33 23.25 -14.03
CA GLU A 236 -6.15 24.27 -14.69
C GLU A 236 -5.92 24.29 -16.22
N SER A 237 -4.66 24.13 -16.66
CA SER A 237 -4.36 24.06 -18.09
C SER A 237 -4.91 22.81 -18.77
N VAL A 238 -4.90 21.66 -18.08
CA VAL A 238 -5.45 20.39 -18.61
C VAL A 238 -6.97 20.45 -18.66
N GLU A 239 -7.62 21.05 -17.66
CA GLU A 239 -9.06 21.27 -17.65
C GLU A 239 -9.48 22.15 -18.84
N THR A 240 -8.84 23.30 -19.03
CA THR A 240 -9.15 24.21 -20.16
C THR A 240 -8.89 23.58 -21.53
N ILE A 241 -7.86 22.75 -21.67
CA ILE A 241 -7.61 21.98 -22.91
C ILE A 241 -8.71 20.95 -23.14
N SER A 242 -9.13 20.24 -22.09
CA SER A 242 -10.17 19.21 -22.15
C SER A 242 -11.54 19.81 -22.52
N GLU A 243 -11.91 20.94 -21.92
CA GLU A 243 -13.12 21.69 -22.28
C GLU A 243 -13.10 22.12 -23.75
N ARG A 244 -11.98 22.65 -24.23
CA ARG A 244 -11.82 23.07 -25.63
C ARG A 244 -11.88 21.89 -26.58
N MET A 245 -11.28 20.76 -26.21
CA MET A 245 -11.32 19.53 -27.00
C MET A 245 -12.75 19.01 -27.12
N PHE A 246 -13.49 18.95 -26.02
CA PHE A 246 -14.90 18.54 -26.02
C PHE A 246 -15.77 19.48 -26.87
N ALA A 247 -15.55 20.80 -26.78
CA ALA A 247 -16.24 21.77 -27.62
C ALA A 247 -15.92 21.59 -29.12
N ALA A 248 -14.66 21.30 -29.45
CA ALA A 248 -14.24 21.02 -30.83
C ALA A 248 -14.83 19.71 -31.36
N GLU A 249 -14.88 18.66 -30.54
CA GLU A 249 -15.49 17.38 -30.89
C GLU A 249 -16.99 17.54 -31.16
N ASN A 250 -17.71 18.25 -30.29
CA ASN A 250 -19.12 18.57 -30.50
C ASN A 250 -19.34 19.38 -31.79
N ALA A 251 -18.50 20.37 -32.06
CA ALA A 251 -18.56 21.12 -33.32
C ALA A 251 -18.29 20.21 -34.54
N SER A 252 -17.36 19.27 -34.44
CA SER A 252 -17.05 18.31 -35.49
C SER A 252 -18.24 17.39 -35.80
N GLU A 253 -18.95 16.93 -34.77
CA GLU A 253 -20.14 16.10 -34.91
C GLU A 253 -21.28 16.88 -35.59
N LEU A 254 -21.46 18.15 -35.24
CA LEU A 254 -22.41 19.04 -35.93
C LEU A 254 -22.05 19.21 -37.41
N PHE A 255 -20.76 19.39 -37.74
CA PHE A 255 -20.31 19.45 -39.13
C PHE A 255 -20.48 18.12 -39.87
N LEU A 256 -20.25 16.99 -39.20
CA LEU A 256 -20.48 15.66 -39.76
C LEU A 256 -21.95 15.48 -40.14
N VAL A 257 -22.86 15.82 -39.23
CA VAL A 257 -24.31 15.78 -39.47
C VAL A 257 -24.70 16.72 -40.63
N ALA A 258 -24.20 17.96 -40.64
CA ALA A 258 -24.46 18.90 -41.71
C ALA A 258 -23.92 18.43 -43.07
N SER A 259 -22.73 17.82 -43.09
CA SER A 259 -22.12 17.25 -44.29
C SER A 259 -22.94 16.09 -44.84
N LYS A 260 -23.44 15.21 -43.95
CA LYS A 260 -24.29 14.07 -44.32
C LYS A 260 -25.62 14.54 -44.90
N GLU A 261 -26.22 15.58 -44.34
CA GLU A 261 -27.42 16.20 -44.93
C GLU A 261 -27.12 16.82 -46.29
N LEU A 262 -26.00 17.53 -46.44
CA LEU A 262 -25.61 18.14 -47.72
C LEU A 262 -25.39 17.07 -48.80
N VAL A 263 -24.69 15.97 -48.46
CA VAL A 263 -24.50 14.83 -49.37
C VAL A 263 -25.85 14.22 -49.78
N ASN A 264 -26.78 14.05 -48.84
CA ASN A 264 -28.13 13.56 -49.16
C ASN A 264 -28.87 14.50 -50.11
N ARG A 265 -28.73 15.83 -49.93
CA ARG A 265 -29.30 16.83 -50.85
C ARG A 265 -28.67 16.76 -52.24
N ILE A 266 -27.34 16.65 -52.33
CA ILE A 266 -26.63 16.50 -53.60
C ILE A 266 -27.09 15.24 -54.33
N ASN A 267 -27.16 14.10 -53.64
CA ASN A 267 -27.65 12.85 -54.22
C ASN A 267 -29.07 12.98 -54.76
N THR A 268 -29.94 13.68 -54.02
CA THR A 268 -31.32 13.97 -54.45
C THR A 268 -31.34 14.86 -55.71
N MET A 269 -30.53 15.93 -55.74
CA MET A 269 -30.42 16.80 -56.91
C MET A 269 -29.83 16.07 -58.12
N GLN A 270 -28.83 15.21 -57.93
CA GLN A 270 -28.23 14.40 -58.99
C GLN A 270 -29.24 13.41 -59.58
N TYR A 271 -30.08 12.80 -58.74
CA TYR A 271 -31.20 11.98 -59.18
C TYR A 271 -32.21 12.79 -60.00
N GLN A 272 -32.59 13.99 -59.54
CA GLN A 272 -33.49 14.90 -60.26
C GLN A 272 -32.91 15.36 -61.60
N LEU A 273 -31.61 15.68 -61.65
CA LEU A 273 -30.90 16.08 -62.86
C LEU A 273 -30.85 14.93 -63.88
N SER A 274 -30.58 13.72 -63.41
CA SER A 274 -30.56 12.51 -64.24
C SER A 274 -31.95 12.21 -64.83
N ALA A 275 -33.01 12.34 -64.02
CA ALA A 275 -34.39 12.22 -64.48
C ALA A 275 -34.78 13.32 -65.50
N SER A 276 -34.29 14.55 -65.29
CA SER A 276 -34.47 15.66 -66.24
C SER A 276 -33.75 15.39 -67.56
N GLY A 277 -32.51 14.89 -67.54
CA GLY A 277 -31.75 14.52 -68.74
C GLY A 277 -32.45 13.42 -69.54
N CYS A 278 -33.07 12.44 -68.88
CA CYS A 278 -33.90 11.43 -69.55
C CYS A 278 -35.11 12.09 -70.26
N ARG A 279 -35.83 13.01 -69.59
CA ARG A 279 -36.93 13.77 -70.20
C ARG A 279 -36.48 14.63 -71.38
N GLU A 280 -35.33 15.29 -71.26
CA GLU A 280 -34.76 16.11 -72.33
C GLU A 280 -34.38 15.24 -73.53
N SER A 281 -33.77 14.07 -73.31
CA SER A 281 -33.45 13.13 -74.38
C SER A 281 -34.70 12.61 -75.11
N ASP A 282 -35.79 12.36 -74.37
CA ASP A 282 -37.10 11.99 -74.94
C ASP A 282 -37.66 13.14 -75.81
N LEU A 283 -37.66 14.37 -75.31
CA LEU A 283 -38.08 15.55 -76.07
C LEU A 283 -37.22 15.80 -77.31
N LYS A 284 -35.89 15.62 -77.20
CA LYS A 284 -34.96 15.74 -78.32
C LYS A 284 -35.26 14.70 -79.39
N SER A 285 -35.51 13.45 -79.01
CA SER A 285 -35.89 12.40 -79.97
C SER A 285 -37.21 12.73 -80.69
N LYS A 286 -38.19 13.30 -79.97
CA LYS A 286 -39.46 13.79 -80.55
C LYS A 286 -39.23 14.96 -81.50
N LEU A 287 -38.33 15.88 -81.18
CA LEU A 287 -37.97 17.01 -82.05
C LEU A 287 -37.27 16.54 -83.33
N GLU A 288 -36.29 15.64 -83.21
CA GLU A 288 -35.60 15.05 -84.37
C GLU A 288 -36.60 14.30 -85.27
N GLN A 289 -37.54 13.55 -84.70
CA GLN A 289 -38.62 12.92 -85.44
C GLN A 289 -39.49 13.95 -86.20
N SER A 290 -39.84 15.08 -85.56
CA SER A 290 -40.60 16.16 -86.20
C SER A 290 -39.83 16.87 -87.32
N LEU A 291 -38.50 17.02 -87.18
CA LEU A 291 -37.64 17.60 -88.19
C LEU A 291 -37.55 16.71 -89.45
N VAL A 292 -37.45 15.39 -89.24
CA VAL A 292 -37.50 14.41 -90.34
C VAL A 292 -38.84 14.50 -91.08
N GLN A 293 -39.96 14.62 -90.36
CA GLN A 293 -41.29 14.83 -90.97
C GLN A 293 -41.35 16.14 -91.78
N LEU A 294 -40.78 17.24 -91.27
CA LEU A 294 -40.75 18.52 -91.96
C LEU A 294 -39.90 18.46 -93.25
N ASN A 295 -38.78 17.76 -93.21
CA ASN A 295 -37.93 17.54 -94.38
C ASN A 295 -38.64 16.68 -95.45
N THR A 296 -39.45 15.70 -95.06
CA THR A 296 -40.28 14.96 -96.01
C THR A 296 -41.37 15.82 -96.66
N LEU A 297 -41.98 16.76 -95.91
CA LEU A 297 -42.93 17.74 -96.43
C LEU A 297 -42.27 18.76 -97.37
N ASN A 298 -41.06 19.21 -97.05
CA ASN A 298 -40.31 20.17 -97.86
C ASN A 298 -39.80 19.54 -99.18
N GLY A 299 -39.46 18.24 -99.16
CA GLY A 299 -39.21 17.45 -100.37
C GLY A 299 -40.41 17.38 -101.32
N SER A 300 -41.63 17.44 -100.78
CA SER A 300 -42.87 17.48 -101.57
C SER A 300 -43.15 18.87 -102.18
N LEU A 301 -42.65 19.96 -101.58
CA LEU A 301 -42.81 21.34 -102.07
C LEU A 301 -41.88 21.64 -103.27
N LYS A 302 -40.71 21.02 -103.29
CA LYS A 302 -39.70 21.18 -104.36
C LYS A 302 -40.11 20.52 -105.70
N MET A 303 -41.15 19.67 -105.70
CA MET A 303 -41.73 19.07 -106.90
C MET A 303 -42.79 19.95 -107.61
N MET A 304 -43.10 21.15 -107.10
CA MET A 304 -44.04 22.09 -107.74
C MET A 304 -43.37 23.29 -108.41
N GLN A 305 -42.05 23.39 -108.39
CA GLN A 305 -41.34 24.60 -108.79
C GLN A 305 -40.23 24.28 -109.81
N ASP A 306 -40.60 23.66 -110.93
CA ASP A 306 -39.69 23.47 -112.07
C ASP A 306 -40.47 23.38 -113.40
N SER A 307 -40.94 24.53 -113.91
CA SER A 307 -41.36 24.67 -115.32
C SER A 307 -41.35 26.14 -115.75
N GLY A 308 -40.37 26.56 -116.56
CA GLY A 308 -40.39 27.87 -117.24
C GLY A 308 -39.01 28.35 -117.71
N GLU A 309 -38.59 27.87 -118.87
CA GLU A 309 -37.29 28.09 -119.51
C GLU A 309 -37.42 28.90 -120.82
N LYS A 310 -36.32 29.58 -121.24
CA LYS A 310 -35.91 29.97 -122.64
C LYS A 310 -36.54 31.25 -123.27
N SER A 311 -35.90 32.07 -124.13
CA SER A 311 -34.56 32.16 -124.80
C SER A 311 -34.51 33.35 -125.82
N ALA A 312 -33.32 33.69 -126.36
CA ALA A 312 -33.01 34.22 -127.74
C ALA A 312 -33.14 35.75 -128.01
N SER A 313 -32.47 36.46 -128.95
CA SER A 313 -31.34 36.27 -129.91
C SER A 313 -31.08 37.61 -130.68
N GLN A 314 -30.17 37.59 -131.66
CA GLN A 314 -29.33 38.61 -132.32
C GLN A 314 -29.85 39.25 -133.66
N ASP A 315 -29.32 40.44 -134.02
CA ASP A 315 -29.14 41.19 -135.34
C ASP A 315 -30.27 41.47 -136.39
N SER A 316 -30.26 42.70 -137.00
CA SER A 316 -30.05 42.98 -138.47
C SER A 316 -30.23 44.47 -138.90
N MET A 317 -29.69 44.81 -140.09
CA MET A 317 -29.48 46.13 -140.75
C MET A 317 -30.65 46.67 -141.62
N GLN A 318 -30.62 47.98 -142.00
CA GLN A 318 -30.34 48.50 -143.38
C GLN A 318 -31.17 49.71 -143.90
N SER A 319 -30.51 50.52 -144.78
CA SER A 319 -30.98 51.40 -145.91
C SER A 319 -30.77 52.92 -145.67
N GLN A 320 -30.31 53.80 -146.60
CA GLN A 320 -30.72 53.97 -148.01
C GLN A 320 -29.79 54.92 -148.86
N ARG A 321 -29.69 54.58 -150.16
CA ARG A 321 -29.24 55.23 -151.44
C ARG A 321 -29.48 56.77 -151.63
N LEU A 322 -29.01 57.53 -152.65
CA LEU A 322 -28.62 57.35 -154.08
C LEU A 322 -27.99 58.69 -154.61
N SER A 323 -27.31 58.68 -155.77
CA SER A 323 -26.88 59.88 -156.53
C SER A 323 -27.08 59.69 -158.05
N THR A 324 -26.87 60.75 -158.86
CA THR A 324 -26.67 60.93 -160.35
C THR A 324 -27.66 61.91 -161.03
N PRO A 325 -27.50 62.36 -162.31
CA PRO A 325 -26.41 63.15 -162.95
C PRO A 325 -26.95 64.26 -163.94
N GLU A 326 -26.04 64.89 -164.72
CA GLU A 326 -26.26 65.76 -165.91
C GLU A 326 -26.19 67.31 -165.77
N PHE A 327 -24.97 67.86 -165.75
CA PHE A 327 -24.64 69.10 -166.49
C PHE A 327 -23.23 68.97 -167.09
N PHE A 328 -23.10 68.02 -168.01
CA PHE A 328 -21.86 67.33 -168.39
C PHE A 328 -20.98 68.03 -169.46
N THR A 329 -21.20 69.28 -169.83
CA THR A 329 -20.55 69.83 -171.04
C THR A 329 -19.66 71.05 -170.84
N LEU A 330 -19.58 71.60 -169.62
CA LEU A 330 -18.57 72.61 -169.27
C LEU A 330 -17.39 72.02 -168.45
N GLN A 331 -17.59 70.87 -167.81
CA GLN A 331 -16.60 70.15 -167.00
C GLN A 331 -15.44 69.56 -167.80
N HIS A 332 -15.61 69.28 -169.10
CA HIS A 332 -14.56 68.67 -169.92
C HIS A 332 -13.37 69.61 -170.18
N LYS A 333 -13.52 70.93 -169.99
CA LYS A 333 -12.40 71.89 -170.04
C LYS A 333 -11.70 72.05 -168.68
N VAL A 334 -12.43 71.88 -167.58
CA VAL A 334 -11.88 71.87 -166.21
C VAL A 334 -11.16 70.54 -165.93
N GLN A 335 -11.64 69.43 -166.49
CA GLN A 335 -11.08 68.08 -166.36
C GLN A 335 -9.64 67.96 -166.89
N LYS A 336 -9.26 68.78 -167.89
CA LYS A 336 -7.89 68.78 -168.44
C LYS A 336 -6.89 69.55 -167.57
N LEU A 337 -7.36 70.51 -166.76
CA LEU A 337 -6.54 71.21 -165.76
C LEU A 337 -6.56 70.48 -164.40
N GLU A 338 -7.66 69.79 -164.06
CA GLU A 338 -7.76 68.91 -162.88
C GLU A 338 -6.94 67.62 -163.00
N GLU A 339 -6.69 67.10 -164.20
CA GLU A 339 -5.85 65.90 -164.38
C GLU A 339 -4.37 66.16 -164.02
N LEU A 340 -3.84 67.33 -164.34
CA LEU A 340 -2.49 67.76 -163.93
C LEU A 340 -2.40 68.06 -162.42
N LEU A 341 -3.51 68.43 -161.78
CA LEU A 341 -3.57 68.70 -160.34
C LEU A 341 -3.84 67.42 -159.52
N ARG A 342 -4.53 66.43 -160.11
CA ARG A 342 -4.80 65.10 -159.53
C ARG A 342 -3.54 64.24 -159.45
N GLU A 343 -2.62 64.35 -160.40
CA GLU A 343 -1.36 63.59 -160.37
C GLU A 343 -0.38 64.15 -159.30
N SER A 344 -0.33 65.47 -159.12
CA SER A 344 0.49 66.12 -158.07
C SER A 344 -0.09 65.92 -156.65
N CYS A 345 -1.42 65.85 -156.48
CA CYS A 345 -2.06 65.56 -155.19
C CYS A 345 -2.02 64.07 -154.81
N SER A 346 -1.96 63.14 -155.77
CA SER A 346 -1.89 61.69 -155.48
C SER A 346 -0.56 61.29 -154.81
N GLN A 347 0.51 62.08 -155.01
CA GLN A 347 1.81 61.84 -154.39
C GLN A 347 1.94 62.42 -152.97
N LEU A 348 1.07 63.38 -152.60
CA LEU A 348 1.04 64.03 -151.28
C LEU A 348 0.07 63.36 -150.29
N GLN A 349 -0.88 62.54 -150.79
CA GLN A 349 -1.88 61.86 -149.97
C GLN A 349 -1.41 60.51 -149.38
N PHE A 350 -0.33 59.90 -149.90
CA PHE A 350 0.24 58.67 -149.35
C PHE A 350 1.06 58.91 -148.06
N VAL A 351 1.60 60.12 -147.87
CA VAL A 351 2.41 60.48 -146.69
C VAL A 351 1.54 60.92 -145.49
N THR A 352 0.37 61.52 -145.74
CA THR A 352 -0.55 61.92 -144.66
C THR A 352 -1.35 60.75 -144.09
N VAL A 353 -1.69 59.73 -144.89
CA VAL A 353 -2.39 58.52 -144.40
C VAL A 353 -1.46 57.59 -143.59
N SER A 354 -0.14 57.65 -143.80
CA SER A 354 0.82 56.86 -142.99
C SER A 354 1.22 57.53 -141.66
N THR A 355 0.90 58.81 -141.45
CA THR A 355 1.28 59.55 -140.24
C THR A 355 0.13 59.62 -139.22
N GLU A 356 -1.13 59.67 -139.69
CA GLU A 356 -2.33 59.77 -138.83
C GLU A 356 -2.82 58.41 -138.28
N GLY A 357 -2.40 57.29 -138.89
CA GLY A 357 -2.57 55.94 -138.35
C GLY A 357 -1.68 55.68 -137.12
N ASN A 358 -0.45 56.20 -137.14
CA ASN A 358 0.51 56.00 -136.05
C ASN A 358 0.16 56.80 -134.79
N GLU A 359 -0.50 57.98 -134.88
CA GLU A 359 -0.92 58.74 -133.68
C GLU A 359 -2.14 58.14 -132.98
N LYS A 360 -3.08 57.52 -133.71
CA LYS A 360 -4.24 56.84 -133.11
C LYS A 360 -3.89 55.45 -132.56
N GLU A 361 -3.02 54.69 -133.22
CA GLU A 361 -2.46 53.46 -132.65
C GLU A 361 -1.56 53.74 -131.45
N HIS A 362 -0.75 54.81 -131.45
CA HIS A 362 0.10 55.15 -130.29
C HIS A 362 -0.72 55.63 -129.08
N ASN A 363 -1.79 56.40 -129.29
CA ASN A 363 -2.67 56.85 -128.21
C ASN A 363 -3.59 55.73 -127.68
N MET A 364 -4.10 54.84 -128.55
CA MET A 364 -4.83 53.64 -128.13
C MET A 364 -3.92 52.67 -127.38
N SER A 365 -2.71 52.43 -127.89
CA SER A 365 -1.68 51.61 -127.22
C SER A 365 -1.21 52.23 -125.91
N GLN A 366 -1.08 53.56 -125.79
CA GLN A 366 -0.77 54.24 -124.53
C GLN A 366 -1.89 54.12 -123.50
N SER A 367 -3.15 54.22 -123.95
CA SER A 367 -4.32 54.03 -123.08
C SER A 367 -4.35 52.59 -122.55
N GLU A 368 -4.19 51.59 -123.42
CA GLU A 368 -4.06 50.19 -123.03
C GLU A 368 -2.87 49.98 -122.10
N MET A 369 -1.69 50.54 -122.41
CA MET A 369 -0.50 50.49 -121.55
C MET A 369 -0.75 51.13 -120.17
N SER A 370 -1.56 52.19 -120.10
CA SER A 370 -1.95 52.84 -118.85
C SER A 370 -2.93 51.99 -118.04
N THR A 371 -3.88 51.31 -118.70
CA THR A 371 -4.79 50.36 -118.04
C THR A 371 -4.04 49.14 -117.51
N PHE A 372 -3.14 48.55 -118.31
CA PHE A 372 -2.27 47.46 -117.85
C PHE A 372 -1.35 47.90 -116.73
N ARG A 373 -0.81 49.12 -116.78
CA ARG A 373 0.01 49.67 -115.69
C ARG A 373 -0.79 49.84 -114.40
N ASN A 374 -2.04 50.29 -114.48
CA ASN A 374 -2.92 50.39 -113.33
C ASN A 374 -3.25 49.01 -112.75
N ILE A 375 -3.59 48.03 -113.60
CA ILE A 375 -3.83 46.63 -113.18
C ILE A 375 -2.57 46.03 -112.52
N ILE A 376 -1.39 46.28 -113.09
CA ILE A 376 -0.12 45.81 -112.51
C ILE A 376 0.12 46.48 -111.14
N ASN A 377 -0.17 47.76 -110.99
CA ASN A 377 -0.05 48.45 -109.71
C ASN A 377 -1.05 47.90 -108.68
N ASP A 378 -2.30 47.66 -109.06
CA ASP A 378 -3.33 47.07 -108.19
C ASP A 378 -2.94 45.65 -107.76
N ILE A 379 -2.43 44.82 -108.69
CA ILE A 379 -1.91 43.49 -108.39
C ILE A 379 -0.70 43.59 -107.46
N LYS A 380 0.22 44.53 -107.69
CA LYS A 380 1.40 44.73 -106.86
C LYS A 380 1.04 45.16 -105.43
N GLU A 381 0.04 46.03 -105.29
CA GLU A 381 -0.51 46.42 -103.98
C GLU A 381 -1.20 45.23 -103.31
N ALA A 382 -2.01 44.47 -104.04
CA ALA A 382 -2.67 43.27 -103.54
C ALA A 382 -1.65 42.20 -103.08
N VAL A 383 -0.56 42.00 -103.84
CA VAL A 383 0.55 41.11 -103.48
C VAL A 383 1.26 41.61 -102.22
N SER A 384 1.58 42.91 -102.13
CA SER A 384 2.21 43.49 -100.93
C SER A 384 1.34 43.33 -99.67
N LYS A 385 0.01 43.47 -99.83
CA LYS A 385 -0.97 43.25 -98.76
C LYS A 385 -1.13 41.78 -98.39
N ALA A 386 -1.05 40.86 -99.36
CA ALA A 386 -1.07 39.43 -99.12
C ALA A 386 0.23 38.94 -98.45
N GLU A 387 1.37 39.48 -98.85
CA GLU A 387 2.68 39.19 -98.29
C GLU A 387 2.76 39.65 -96.83
N SER A 388 2.38 40.89 -96.53
CA SER A 388 2.33 41.39 -95.14
C SER A 388 1.36 40.58 -94.25
N ARG A 389 0.23 40.11 -94.80
CA ARG A 389 -0.68 39.18 -94.10
C ARG A 389 -0.05 37.81 -93.85
N THR A 390 0.69 37.29 -94.81
CA THR A 390 1.38 36.00 -94.70
C THR A 390 2.49 36.08 -93.67
N GLN A 391 3.32 37.13 -93.71
CA GLN A 391 4.35 37.39 -92.70
C GLN A 391 3.75 37.56 -91.29
N MET A 392 2.62 38.25 -91.16
CA MET A 392 1.94 38.38 -89.86
C MET A 392 1.33 37.06 -89.38
N ALA A 393 0.83 36.21 -90.28
CA ALA A 393 0.35 34.87 -89.94
C ALA A 393 1.51 33.93 -89.55
N GLU A 394 2.65 34.02 -90.22
CA GLU A 394 3.87 33.28 -89.92
C GLU A 394 4.45 33.68 -88.55
N ALA A 395 4.53 34.98 -88.27
CA ALA A 395 4.94 35.50 -86.96
C ALA A 395 4.01 34.97 -85.84
N ARG A 396 2.69 34.99 -86.06
CA ARG A 396 1.73 34.40 -85.11
C ARG A 396 1.90 32.89 -84.94
N CYS A 397 2.19 32.16 -86.01
CA CYS A 397 2.44 30.71 -85.91
C CYS A 397 3.72 30.43 -85.11
N ALA A 398 4.77 31.23 -85.29
CA ALA A 398 6.00 31.12 -84.50
C ALA A 398 5.75 31.41 -83.01
N GLU A 399 5.01 32.48 -82.70
CA GLU A 399 4.59 32.80 -81.32
C GLU A 399 3.74 31.68 -80.69
N LEU A 400 2.77 31.13 -81.44
CA LEU A 400 1.92 30.04 -80.97
C LEU A 400 2.72 28.76 -80.73
N THR A 401 3.72 28.48 -81.58
CA THR A 401 4.61 27.33 -81.43
C THR A 401 5.47 27.49 -80.18
N HIS A 402 6.02 28.68 -79.95
CA HIS A 402 6.77 29.01 -78.74
C HIS A 402 5.90 28.85 -77.48
N ALA A 403 4.67 29.39 -77.50
CA ALA A 403 3.72 29.25 -76.40
C ALA A 403 3.33 27.78 -76.14
N ASN A 404 3.13 26.97 -77.20
CA ASN A 404 2.84 25.54 -77.05
C ASN A 404 4.01 24.77 -76.42
N VAL A 405 5.25 25.05 -76.82
CA VAL A 405 6.43 24.42 -76.23
C VAL A 405 6.55 24.80 -74.75
N GLN A 406 6.31 26.07 -74.41
CA GLN A 406 6.32 26.53 -73.02
C GLN A 406 5.23 25.85 -72.19
N LEU A 407 3.98 25.86 -72.65
CA LEU A 407 2.85 25.20 -71.95
C LEU A 407 3.07 23.70 -71.80
N ASN A 408 3.66 23.03 -72.79
CA ASN A 408 4.00 21.62 -72.70
C ASN A 408 5.13 21.38 -71.68
N GLY A 409 6.10 22.30 -71.57
CA GLY A 409 7.10 22.29 -70.50
C GLY A 409 6.47 22.43 -69.12
N GLU A 410 5.60 23.42 -68.93
CA GLU A 410 4.86 23.64 -67.68
C GLU A 410 3.97 22.44 -67.31
N LEU A 411 3.29 21.83 -68.28
CA LEU A 411 2.47 20.63 -68.08
C LEU A 411 3.29 19.43 -67.60
N ASN A 412 4.46 19.21 -68.20
CA ASN A 412 5.37 18.14 -67.80
C ASN A 412 5.92 18.37 -66.38
N HIS A 413 6.29 19.62 -66.04
CA HIS A 413 6.69 19.97 -64.68
C HIS A 413 5.57 19.76 -63.65
N MET A 414 4.33 20.11 -64.00
CA MET A 414 3.17 19.87 -63.13
C MET A 414 2.89 18.37 -62.96
N LYS A 415 3.08 17.57 -64.02
CA LYS A 415 2.88 16.12 -63.99
C LYS A 415 3.92 15.39 -63.15
N THR A 416 5.21 15.75 -63.28
CA THR A 416 6.27 15.19 -62.43
C THR A 416 6.07 15.61 -60.97
N ARG A 417 5.78 16.89 -60.72
CA ARG A 417 5.50 17.38 -59.36
C ARG A 417 4.28 16.71 -58.71
N GLY A 418 3.23 16.44 -59.50
CA GLY A 418 2.06 15.70 -59.05
C GLY A 418 2.37 14.24 -58.71
N SER A 419 3.21 13.59 -59.53
CA SER A 419 3.65 12.21 -59.31
C SER A 419 4.54 12.08 -58.06
N ASP A 420 5.52 12.99 -57.90
CA ASP A 420 6.43 12.97 -56.75
C ASP A 420 5.67 13.25 -55.45
N LYS A 421 4.70 14.18 -55.49
CA LYS A 421 3.84 14.48 -54.33
C LYS A 421 2.91 13.31 -53.99
N ALA A 422 2.38 12.61 -54.99
CA ALA A 422 1.55 11.43 -54.77
C ALA A 422 2.34 10.29 -54.12
N GLY A 423 3.56 10.00 -54.60
CA GLY A 423 4.43 8.98 -54.00
C GLY A 423 4.89 9.35 -52.59
N LEU A 424 5.16 10.63 -52.33
CA LEU A 424 5.50 11.10 -50.98
C LEU A 424 4.32 10.94 -50.02
N SER A 425 3.11 11.31 -50.45
CA SER A 425 1.89 11.11 -49.66
C SER A 425 1.52 9.63 -49.45
N GLU A 426 1.83 8.75 -50.40
CA GLU A 426 1.64 7.30 -50.25
C GLU A 426 2.63 6.70 -49.24
N MET A 427 3.89 7.17 -49.25
CA MET A 427 4.90 6.80 -48.27
C MET A 427 4.55 7.29 -46.86
N ASP A 428 4.10 8.54 -46.72
CA ASP A 428 3.63 9.10 -45.44
C ASP A 428 2.40 8.32 -44.91
N LEU A 429 1.50 7.88 -45.79
CA LEU A 429 0.33 7.08 -45.42
C LEU A 429 0.75 5.70 -44.90
N MET A 430 1.68 5.04 -45.59
CA MET A 430 2.21 3.74 -45.17
C MET A 430 3.00 3.84 -43.85
N GLU A 431 3.75 4.93 -43.64
CA GLU A 431 4.45 5.19 -42.38
C GLU A 431 3.48 5.45 -41.22
N THR A 432 2.44 6.26 -41.45
CA THR A 432 1.40 6.52 -40.43
C THR A 432 0.56 5.28 -40.12
N GLU A 433 0.29 4.42 -41.10
CA GLU A 433 -0.39 3.13 -40.88
C GLU A 433 0.48 2.17 -40.05
N ALA A 434 1.79 2.08 -40.34
CA ALA A 434 2.71 1.29 -39.53
C ALA A 434 2.85 1.84 -38.09
N GLN A 435 2.87 3.17 -37.92
CA GLN A 435 2.84 3.79 -36.60
C GLN A 435 1.53 3.49 -35.87
N LEU A 436 0.39 3.54 -36.55
CA LEU A 436 -0.91 3.18 -35.98
C LEU A 436 -0.93 1.73 -35.51
N GLU A 437 -0.49 0.78 -36.33
CA GLU A 437 -0.39 -0.63 -35.94
C GLU A 437 0.50 -0.83 -34.70
N HIS A 438 1.65 -0.15 -34.64
CA HIS A 438 2.51 -0.20 -33.47
C HIS A 438 1.83 0.38 -32.22
N THR A 439 1.13 1.52 -32.34
CA THR A 439 0.37 2.08 -31.21
C THR A 439 -0.77 1.15 -30.78
N MET A 440 -1.45 0.48 -31.71
CA MET A 440 -2.51 -0.49 -31.40
C MET A 440 -1.95 -1.70 -30.65
N ALA A 441 -0.83 -2.27 -31.12
CA ALA A 441 -0.16 -3.38 -30.45
C ALA A 441 0.32 -2.99 -29.04
N SER A 442 0.84 -1.77 -28.88
CA SER A 442 1.24 -1.23 -27.57
C SER A 442 0.04 -1.06 -26.63
N VAL A 443 -1.08 -0.53 -27.13
CA VAL A 443 -2.32 -0.40 -26.35
C VAL A 443 -2.89 -1.77 -25.96
N GLU A 444 -2.83 -2.76 -26.86
CA GLU A 444 -3.25 -4.14 -26.58
C GLU A 444 -2.38 -4.77 -25.49
N ALA A 445 -1.06 -4.63 -25.57
CA ALA A 445 -0.14 -5.10 -24.54
C ALA A 445 -0.39 -4.44 -23.16
N ILE A 446 -0.68 -3.13 -23.14
CA ILE A 446 -1.05 -2.41 -21.91
C ILE A 446 -2.40 -2.93 -21.36
N SER A 447 -3.38 -3.16 -22.22
CA SER A 447 -4.68 -3.70 -21.85
C SER A 447 -4.57 -5.11 -21.25
N GLU A 448 -3.76 -5.98 -21.85
CA GLU A 448 -3.46 -7.31 -21.31
C GLU A 448 -2.75 -7.21 -19.95
N HIS A 449 -1.76 -6.34 -19.83
CA HIS A 449 -1.08 -6.10 -18.55
C HIS A 449 -2.05 -5.62 -17.47
N GLN A 450 -2.97 -4.71 -17.80
CA GLN A 450 -4.01 -4.25 -16.87
C GLN A 450 -4.98 -5.38 -16.47
N SER A 451 -5.35 -6.26 -17.40
CA SER A 451 -6.16 -7.44 -17.12
C SER A 451 -5.46 -8.40 -16.15
N MET A 452 -4.16 -8.67 -16.37
CA MET A 452 -3.36 -9.50 -15.47
C MET A 452 -3.23 -8.89 -14.08
N LEU A 453 -2.93 -7.59 -13.98
CA LEU A 453 -2.90 -6.88 -12.71
C LEU A 453 -4.24 -6.97 -11.97
N LYS A 454 -5.36 -6.81 -12.69
CA LYS A 454 -6.69 -6.92 -12.11
C LYS A 454 -6.96 -8.34 -11.57
N SER A 455 -6.53 -9.38 -12.27
CA SER A 455 -6.62 -10.76 -11.80
C SER A 455 -5.78 -10.96 -10.54
N SER A 456 -4.53 -10.50 -10.54
CA SER A 456 -3.62 -10.60 -9.39
C SER A 456 -4.15 -9.86 -8.16
N ILE A 457 -4.75 -8.67 -8.33
CA ILE A 457 -5.43 -7.94 -7.25
C ILE A 457 -6.61 -8.74 -6.70
N SER A 458 -7.41 -9.37 -7.56
CA SER A 458 -8.52 -10.23 -7.13
C SER A 458 -8.02 -11.41 -6.29
N ASP A 459 -6.93 -12.05 -6.70
CA ASP A 459 -6.33 -13.17 -5.97
C ASP A 459 -5.79 -12.72 -4.60
N MET A 460 -5.08 -11.59 -4.53
CA MET A 460 -4.63 -11.00 -3.27
C MET A 460 -5.79 -10.66 -2.35
N GLN A 461 -6.91 -10.16 -2.89
CA GLN A 461 -8.09 -9.82 -2.10
C GLN A 461 -8.74 -11.07 -1.48
N HIS A 462 -8.73 -12.21 -2.18
CA HIS A 462 -9.15 -13.49 -1.61
C HIS A 462 -8.23 -13.97 -0.49
N VAL A 463 -6.90 -13.82 -0.63
CA VAL A 463 -5.93 -14.16 0.42
C VAL A 463 -6.11 -13.27 1.66
N ILE A 464 -6.33 -11.98 1.47
CA ILE A 464 -6.60 -11.04 2.58
C ILE A 464 -7.86 -11.44 3.32
N GLU A 465 -8.93 -11.83 2.61
CA GLU A 465 -10.18 -12.25 3.25
C GLU A 465 -10.02 -13.55 4.04
N ASP A 466 -9.33 -14.56 3.49
CA ASP A 466 -9.01 -15.81 4.19
C ASP A 466 -8.12 -15.56 5.43
N LEU A 467 -7.13 -14.67 5.32
CA LEU A 467 -6.29 -14.27 6.45
C LEU A 467 -7.09 -13.54 7.53
N LYS A 468 -8.04 -12.67 7.16
CA LYS A 468 -8.94 -12.02 8.11
C LYS A 468 -9.83 -13.01 8.85
N GLU A 469 -10.39 -14.00 8.16
CA GLU A 469 -11.20 -15.05 8.80
C GLU A 469 -10.35 -15.86 9.78
N LYS A 470 -9.14 -16.25 9.38
CA LYS A 470 -8.20 -16.96 10.25
C LYS A 470 -7.79 -16.13 11.45
N TYR A 471 -7.53 -14.84 11.26
CA TYR A 471 -7.20 -13.89 12.31
C TYR A 471 -8.36 -13.79 13.34
N LEU A 472 -9.59 -13.56 12.89
CA LEU A 472 -10.77 -13.49 13.78
C LEU A 472 -10.96 -14.80 14.57
N LYS A 473 -10.72 -15.95 13.94
CA LYS A 473 -10.79 -17.25 14.61
C LYS A 473 -9.67 -17.46 15.63
N ALA A 474 -8.47 -16.97 15.34
CA ALA A 474 -7.34 -17.02 16.27
C ALA A 474 -7.57 -16.08 17.46
N GLU A 475 -8.07 -14.87 17.21
CA GLU A 475 -8.38 -13.86 18.23
C GLU A 475 -9.47 -14.36 19.20
N THR A 476 -10.59 -14.86 18.69
CA THR A 476 -11.63 -15.46 19.55
C THR A 476 -11.12 -16.66 20.36
N ARG A 477 -10.15 -17.42 19.85
CA ARG A 477 -9.50 -18.51 20.59
C ARG A 477 -8.56 -17.97 21.67
N ALA A 478 -7.82 -16.90 21.38
CA ALA A 478 -6.96 -16.22 22.33
C ALA A 478 -7.78 -15.61 23.48
N GLU A 479 -8.85 -14.87 23.17
CA GLU A 479 -9.78 -14.34 24.17
C GLU A 479 -10.38 -15.45 25.05
N SER A 480 -10.77 -16.58 24.44
CA SER A 480 -11.28 -17.73 25.20
C SER A 480 -10.21 -18.36 26.10
N ALA A 481 -8.95 -18.37 25.68
CA ALA A 481 -7.84 -18.85 26.49
C ALA A 481 -7.51 -17.88 27.63
N GLU A 482 -7.49 -16.58 27.36
CA GLU A 482 -7.31 -15.52 28.36
C GLU A 482 -8.38 -15.60 29.45
N SER A 483 -9.66 -15.71 29.06
CA SER A 483 -10.77 -15.89 30.01
C SER A 483 -10.63 -17.15 30.89
N LYS A 484 -10.00 -18.22 30.39
CA LYS A 484 -9.72 -19.41 31.19
C LYS A 484 -8.53 -19.19 32.12
N CYS A 485 -7.49 -18.50 31.66
CA CYS A 485 -6.33 -18.17 32.47
C CYS A 485 -6.69 -17.22 33.62
N THR A 486 -7.56 -16.23 33.40
CA THR A 486 -8.05 -15.35 34.46
C THR A 486 -8.84 -16.13 35.51
N LEU A 487 -9.79 -16.98 35.09
CA LEU A 487 -10.53 -17.85 36.01
C LEU A 487 -9.60 -18.78 36.81
N LEU A 488 -8.60 -19.40 36.15
CA LEU A 488 -7.62 -20.24 36.82
C LEU A 488 -6.82 -19.44 37.85
N THR A 489 -6.41 -18.22 37.51
CA THR A 489 -5.68 -17.32 38.40
C THR A 489 -6.51 -16.95 39.62
N ASP A 490 -7.79 -16.61 39.43
CA ASP A 490 -8.71 -16.32 40.53
C ASP A 490 -8.87 -17.53 41.46
N THR A 491 -9.09 -18.73 40.91
CA THR A 491 -9.20 -19.94 41.73
C THR A 491 -7.91 -20.29 42.47
N ASN A 492 -6.75 -20.02 41.87
CA ASN A 492 -5.46 -20.25 42.53
C ASN A 492 -5.22 -19.23 43.66
N PHE A 493 -5.68 -17.99 43.49
CA PHE A 493 -5.68 -16.99 44.55
C PHE A 493 -6.56 -17.42 45.73
N GLU A 494 -7.79 -17.86 45.47
CA GLU A 494 -8.71 -18.39 46.50
C GLU A 494 -8.10 -19.58 47.26
N LEU A 495 -7.51 -20.55 46.54
CA LEU A 495 -6.83 -21.69 47.16
C LEU A 495 -5.62 -21.26 47.99
N SER A 496 -4.87 -20.27 47.53
CA SER A 496 -3.72 -19.73 48.26
C SER A 496 -4.15 -19.04 49.56
N GLU A 497 -5.25 -18.29 49.52
CA GLU A 497 -5.86 -17.70 50.72
C GLU A 497 -6.30 -18.81 51.70
N GLU A 498 -6.98 -19.85 51.24
CA GLU A 498 -7.40 -20.97 52.09
C GLU A 498 -6.20 -21.71 52.72
N ILE A 499 -5.13 -21.95 51.96
CA ILE A 499 -3.89 -22.54 52.48
C ILE A 499 -3.27 -21.64 53.55
N SER A 500 -3.24 -20.33 53.34
CA SER A 500 -2.69 -19.37 54.31
C SER A 500 -3.51 -19.37 55.61
N PHE A 501 -4.83 -19.41 55.50
CA PHE A 501 -5.76 -19.49 56.63
C PHE A 501 -5.55 -20.80 57.42
N LEU A 502 -5.48 -21.94 56.72
CA LEU A 502 -5.22 -23.23 57.34
C LEU A 502 -3.86 -23.27 58.04
N ARG A 503 -2.82 -22.68 57.43
CA ARG A 503 -1.49 -22.57 58.02
C ARG A 503 -1.52 -21.75 59.31
N GLY A 504 -2.18 -20.59 59.32
CA GLY A 504 -2.34 -19.78 60.52
C GLY A 504 -3.10 -20.52 61.64
N ARG A 505 -4.11 -21.32 61.29
CA ARG A 505 -4.82 -22.17 62.26
C ARG A 505 -3.92 -23.27 62.84
N VAL A 506 -3.10 -23.92 62.01
CA VAL A 506 -2.14 -24.93 62.46
C VAL A 506 -1.10 -24.32 63.39
N GLU A 507 -0.56 -23.16 63.04
CA GLU A 507 0.39 -22.41 63.88
C GLU A 507 -0.23 -22.04 65.25
N GLY A 508 -1.50 -21.60 65.27
CA GLY A 508 -2.24 -21.35 66.51
C GLY A 508 -2.38 -22.59 67.39
N LEU A 509 -2.68 -23.76 66.80
CA LEU A 509 -2.75 -25.03 67.51
C LEU A 509 -1.38 -25.48 68.03
N GLU A 510 -0.32 -25.30 67.24
CA GLU A 510 1.05 -25.63 67.63
C GLU A 510 1.51 -24.78 68.82
N ASN A 511 1.25 -23.47 68.79
CA ASN A 511 1.53 -22.56 69.90
C ASN A 511 0.75 -22.93 71.17
N SER A 512 -0.54 -23.27 71.04
CA SER A 512 -1.35 -23.74 72.17
C SER A 512 -0.82 -25.05 72.76
N LEU A 513 -0.43 -26.01 71.90
CA LEU A 513 0.18 -27.26 72.31
C LEU A 513 1.52 -27.04 73.03
N HIS A 514 2.36 -26.13 72.52
CA HIS A 514 3.63 -25.77 73.15
C HIS A 514 3.40 -25.17 74.54
N GLN A 515 2.47 -24.22 74.67
CA GLN A 515 2.11 -23.62 75.95
C GLN A 515 1.56 -24.66 76.95
N ALA A 516 0.67 -25.56 76.51
CA ALA A 516 0.14 -26.63 77.33
C ALA A 516 1.26 -27.59 77.81
N ASN A 517 2.22 -27.90 76.95
CA ASN A 517 3.38 -28.72 77.30
C ASN A 517 4.30 -28.01 78.31
N GLN A 518 4.56 -26.72 78.15
CA GLN A 518 5.33 -25.93 79.11
C GLN A 518 4.64 -25.89 80.49
N LEU A 519 3.33 -25.67 80.52
CA LEU A 519 2.52 -25.69 81.75
C LEU A 519 2.53 -27.06 82.43
N LYS A 520 2.42 -28.15 81.65
CA LYS A 520 2.52 -29.51 82.16
C LYS A 520 3.90 -29.79 82.75
N LEU A 521 4.98 -29.31 82.11
CA LEU A 521 6.35 -29.47 82.59
C LEU A 521 6.59 -28.68 83.88
N SER A 522 6.11 -27.44 83.98
CA SER A 522 6.22 -26.63 85.20
C SER A 522 5.43 -27.25 86.35
N THR A 523 4.22 -27.74 86.09
CA THR A 523 3.39 -28.46 87.05
C THR A 523 4.06 -29.75 87.52
N ALA A 524 4.63 -30.54 86.61
CA ALA A 524 5.38 -31.75 86.96
C ALA A 524 6.61 -31.45 87.84
N LYS A 525 7.34 -30.36 87.55
CA LYS A 525 8.45 -29.90 88.39
C LYS A 525 7.98 -29.51 89.80
N ASP A 526 6.90 -28.74 89.93
CA ASP A 526 6.33 -28.37 91.23
C ASP A 526 5.88 -29.59 92.04
N ILE A 527 5.18 -30.54 91.40
CA ILE A 527 4.82 -31.83 92.01
C ILE A 527 6.08 -32.57 92.47
N GLY A 528 7.15 -32.60 91.67
CA GLY A 528 8.42 -33.22 92.04
C GLY A 528 9.04 -32.59 93.30
N ILE A 529 9.05 -31.26 93.39
CA ILE A 529 9.54 -30.53 94.57
C ILE A 529 8.69 -30.87 95.80
N LYS A 530 7.37 -30.77 95.69
CA LYS A 530 6.43 -31.11 96.80
C LYS A 530 6.58 -32.56 97.25
N THR A 531 6.70 -33.49 96.30
CA THR A 531 6.89 -34.92 96.57
C THR A 531 8.20 -35.16 97.33
N LYS A 532 9.28 -34.48 96.93
CA LYS A 532 10.57 -34.54 97.66
C LYS A 532 10.42 -34.03 99.09
N THR A 533 9.78 -32.89 99.31
CA THR A 533 9.52 -32.36 100.66
C THR A 533 8.70 -33.31 101.52
N ILE A 534 7.64 -33.91 100.95
CA ILE A 534 6.83 -34.93 101.66
C ILE A 534 7.69 -36.14 102.01
N THR A 535 8.50 -36.62 101.06
CA THR A 535 9.39 -37.77 101.27
C THR A 535 10.40 -37.51 102.40
N ASP A 536 11.03 -36.32 102.41
CA ASP A 536 11.95 -35.89 103.46
C ASP A 536 11.26 -35.82 104.84
N LEU A 537 10.02 -35.32 104.88
CA LEU A 537 9.23 -35.27 106.12
C LEU A 537 8.85 -36.66 106.62
N VAL A 538 8.44 -37.57 105.73
CA VAL A 538 8.13 -38.97 106.07
C VAL A 538 9.38 -39.69 106.59
N ALA A 539 10.54 -39.46 105.99
CA ALA A 539 11.81 -40.02 106.48
C ALA A 539 12.16 -39.50 107.89
N LYS A 540 12.01 -38.20 108.14
CA LYS A 540 12.18 -37.62 109.50
C LYS A 540 11.19 -38.21 110.50
N LEU A 541 9.93 -38.37 110.12
CA LEU A 541 8.90 -38.98 110.97
C LEU A 541 9.21 -40.43 111.29
N ALA A 542 9.74 -41.19 110.32
CA ALA A 542 10.17 -42.57 110.53
C ALA A 542 11.33 -42.67 111.54
N LEU A 543 12.34 -41.80 111.44
CA LEU A 543 13.45 -41.72 112.41
C LEU A 543 12.97 -41.35 113.82
N GLU A 544 12.04 -40.39 113.94
CA GLU A 544 11.44 -40.04 115.24
C GLU A 544 10.61 -41.18 115.83
N ARG A 545 9.85 -41.90 114.99
CA ARG A 545 9.11 -43.09 115.42
C ARG A 545 10.06 -44.18 115.94
N GLU A 546 11.18 -44.41 115.27
CA GLU A 546 12.22 -45.35 115.70
C GLU A 546 12.87 -44.92 117.02
N ARG A 547 13.23 -43.63 117.14
CA ARG A 547 13.77 -43.04 118.38
C ARG A 547 12.82 -43.22 119.56
N LEU A 548 11.53 -42.89 119.38
CA LEU A 548 10.49 -43.05 120.39
C LEU A 548 10.29 -44.53 120.76
N HIS A 549 10.27 -45.43 119.77
CA HIS A 549 10.18 -46.86 120.00
C HIS A 549 11.35 -47.38 120.87
N LEU A 550 12.59 -46.95 120.58
CA LEU A 550 13.77 -47.31 121.38
C LEU A 550 13.68 -46.78 122.82
N GLN A 551 13.16 -45.56 123.00
CA GLN A 551 12.89 -45.00 124.34
C GLN A 551 11.83 -45.81 125.09
N ILE A 552 10.72 -46.18 124.43
CA ILE A 552 9.67 -47.04 125.01
C ILE A 552 10.22 -48.40 125.43
N VAL A 553 11.01 -49.07 124.58
CA VAL A 553 11.64 -50.36 124.92
C VAL A 553 12.56 -50.23 126.14
N THR A 554 13.35 -49.15 126.21
CA THR A 554 14.25 -48.87 127.33
C THR A 554 13.48 -48.62 128.63
N LEU A 555 12.44 -47.78 128.60
CA LEU A 555 11.53 -47.53 129.73
C LEU A 555 10.82 -48.81 130.16
N THR A 556 10.34 -49.62 129.21
CA THR A 556 9.68 -50.90 129.49
C THR A 556 10.64 -51.87 130.19
N LYS A 557 11.91 -51.94 129.77
CA LYS A 557 12.95 -52.73 130.47
C LYS A 557 13.21 -52.22 131.88
N LYS A 558 13.33 -50.90 132.07
CA LYS A 558 13.47 -50.28 133.41
C LYS A 558 12.27 -50.57 134.31
N ASN A 559 11.04 -50.42 133.81
CA ASN A 559 9.82 -50.75 134.53
C ASN A 559 9.79 -52.23 134.92
N ARG A 560 10.17 -53.14 134.02
CA ARG A 560 10.30 -54.57 134.32
C ARG A 560 11.29 -54.84 135.46
N MET A 561 12.47 -54.20 135.44
CA MET A 561 13.46 -54.31 136.53
C MET A 561 12.93 -53.74 137.85
N LEU A 562 12.22 -52.60 137.83
CA LEU A 562 11.60 -52.03 139.02
C LEU A 562 10.50 -52.93 139.56
N THR A 563 9.64 -53.51 138.72
CA THR A 563 8.63 -54.48 139.14
C THR A 563 9.27 -55.74 139.72
N GLN A 564 10.37 -56.23 139.14
CA GLN A 564 11.14 -57.34 139.71
C GLN A 564 11.72 -56.97 141.07
N LYS A 565 12.31 -55.79 141.22
CA LYS A 565 12.81 -55.27 142.50
C LYS A 565 11.69 -55.13 143.53
N CYS A 566 10.52 -54.59 143.15
CA CYS A 566 9.35 -54.55 144.03
C CYS A 566 8.87 -55.95 144.44
N LYS A 567 8.96 -56.96 143.57
CA LYS A 567 8.64 -58.37 143.93
C LYS A 567 9.70 -58.97 144.86
N GLU A 568 10.98 -58.68 144.67
CA GLU A 568 12.07 -59.10 145.57
C GLU A 568 11.88 -58.47 146.97
N ASN A 569 11.44 -57.22 147.06
CA ASN A 569 11.14 -56.52 148.31
C ASN A 569 9.85 -57.00 149.02
N VAL A 570 9.00 -57.79 148.33
CA VAL A 570 7.75 -58.35 148.88
C VAL A 570 7.95 -59.80 149.37
N ASN A 571 9.09 -60.43 149.06
CA ASN A 571 9.42 -61.80 149.48
C ASN A 571 10.26 -61.89 150.77
N GLU A 572 10.55 -60.76 151.44
CA GLU A 572 11.05 -60.71 152.83
C GLU A 572 9.94 -60.17 153.75
N GLY A 573 9.20 -61.07 154.41
CA GLY A 573 8.33 -60.72 155.53
C GLY A 573 6.82 -60.94 155.30
N THR A 574 6.41 -62.20 155.17
CA THR A 574 5.01 -62.64 155.33
C THR A 574 4.68 -62.85 156.81
N LEU A 575 3.66 -62.16 157.34
CA LEU A 575 2.80 -62.63 158.46
C LEU A 575 1.49 -61.81 158.54
N LEU A 576 0.35 -62.46 158.22
CA LEU A 576 -1.06 -62.20 158.62
C LEU A 576 -1.64 -60.76 158.47
N SER A 577 -2.82 -60.50 157.88
CA SER A 577 -4.08 -61.25 157.90
C SER A 577 -5.13 -60.73 156.89
N LYS A 578 -6.09 -61.63 156.58
CA LYS A 578 -7.54 -61.40 156.43
C LYS A 578 -8.13 -60.91 155.08
N LYS A 579 -8.58 -61.92 154.32
CA LYS A 579 -9.88 -62.06 153.61
C LYS A 579 -10.84 -60.86 153.70
N VAL A 580 -11.20 -60.26 152.55
CA VAL A 580 -12.57 -59.94 152.09
C VAL A 580 -12.57 -59.88 150.54
N THR A 581 -13.74 -60.16 150.00
CA THR A 581 -14.23 -60.56 148.67
C THR A 581 -14.21 -59.55 147.51
N ALA A 582 -14.46 -60.09 146.30
CA ALA A 582 -15.02 -59.46 145.08
C ALA A 582 -14.00 -58.60 144.27
N ASN A 583 -13.91 -58.64 142.94
CA ASN A 583 -14.82 -59.10 141.88
C ASN A 583 -14.01 -59.45 140.61
N GLU A 584 -14.69 -60.17 139.72
CA GLU A 584 -14.33 -60.45 138.32
C GLU A 584 -13.74 -59.24 137.56
N GLY A 585 -12.88 -59.54 136.58
CA GLY A 585 -12.33 -58.54 135.67
C GLY A 585 -11.37 -59.12 134.64
N GLU A 586 -11.80 -60.16 133.92
CA GLU A 586 -11.15 -60.68 132.74
C GLU A 586 -11.37 -59.68 131.57
N LEU A 587 -10.35 -58.89 131.23
CA LEU A 587 -10.43 -57.99 130.07
C LEU A 587 -9.93 -58.71 128.82
N ARG A 588 -10.90 -59.31 128.11
CA ARG A 588 -10.87 -59.56 126.67
C ARG A 588 -10.57 -58.26 125.88
N PRO A 589 -10.09 -58.36 124.63
CA PRO A 589 -9.98 -57.23 123.72
C PRO A 589 -11.37 -56.80 123.27
N THR A 590 -11.77 -55.57 123.62
CA THR A 590 -13.04 -54.99 123.19
C THR A 590 -12.84 -54.29 121.86
N ASN A 591 -13.37 -54.90 120.80
CA ASN A 591 -13.81 -54.17 119.61
C ASN A 591 -14.90 -53.17 120.04
N VAL A 592 -14.67 -51.87 119.86
CA VAL A 592 -15.76 -50.88 119.85
C VAL A 592 -15.69 -50.12 118.54
N THR A 593 -16.54 -50.57 117.62
CA THR A 593 -17.19 -49.73 116.62
C THR A 593 -17.91 -48.61 117.36
N GLY A 594 -17.55 -47.36 117.05
CA GLY A 594 -18.17 -46.15 117.59
C GLY A 594 -18.52 -45.23 116.44
N GLU A 595 -19.70 -45.47 115.88
CA GLU A 595 -20.41 -44.62 114.94
C GLU A 595 -20.92 -43.36 115.67
N VAL A 596 -20.60 -42.16 115.15
CA VAL A 596 -21.36 -40.93 115.38
C VAL A 596 -21.60 -40.27 114.01
N VAL A 597 -22.69 -40.72 113.41
CA VAL A 597 -23.72 -39.95 112.68
C VAL A 597 -24.09 -38.71 113.54
N LEU A 598 -24.29 -37.46 113.10
CA LEU A 598 -25.07 -36.90 111.98
C LEU A 598 -24.70 -35.40 111.86
N GLY A 599 -24.63 -34.88 110.64
CA GLY A 599 -24.49 -33.46 110.37
C GLY A 599 -24.56 -33.13 108.89
N SER A 600 -25.47 -33.77 108.14
CA SER A 600 -25.84 -33.30 106.80
C SER A 600 -27.09 -32.43 106.89
N SER A 601 -27.03 -31.22 106.37
CA SER A 601 -28.13 -30.68 105.57
C SER A 601 -27.62 -29.61 104.61
N PRO A 602 -28.05 -29.64 103.35
CA PRO A 602 -27.69 -28.69 102.31
C PRO A 602 -28.62 -27.47 102.35
N MET A 603 -28.16 -26.32 101.86
CA MET A 603 -29.09 -25.37 101.26
C MET A 603 -28.46 -24.62 100.09
N GLN A 604 -29.15 -24.76 98.97
CA GLN A 604 -29.04 -24.02 97.73
C GLN A 604 -29.22 -22.51 97.94
N THR A 605 -28.62 -21.73 97.04
CA THR A 605 -29.32 -20.66 96.31
C THR A 605 -28.69 -20.65 94.91
N LYS A 606 -29.27 -21.32 93.90
CA LYS A 606 -30.42 -20.97 93.05
C LYS A 606 -30.07 -19.97 91.92
N VAL A 607 -29.94 -20.55 90.71
CA VAL A 607 -30.40 -20.04 89.39
C VAL A 607 -29.51 -18.97 88.73
N LYS A 608 -29.09 -19.07 87.45
CA LYS A 608 -29.75 -19.66 86.26
C LYS A 608 -28.70 -20.12 85.24
N ALA A 609 -28.85 -21.34 84.75
CA ALA A 609 -28.40 -21.75 83.42
C ALA A 609 -29.56 -22.52 82.80
N ASP A 610 -29.80 -22.28 81.51
CA ASP A 610 -30.41 -23.16 80.51
C ASP A 610 -30.63 -22.29 79.26
N ALA A 611 -30.62 -22.76 78.02
CA ALA A 611 -30.02 -23.89 77.31
C ALA A 611 -30.44 -23.64 75.84
N LEU A 612 -29.74 -24.28 74.92
CA LEU A 612 -29.89 -24.18 73.47
C LEU A 612 -31.23 -24.77 72.94
N ILE A 613 -31.60 -24.39 71.70
CA ILE A 613 -32.44 -25.09 70.67
C ILE A 613 -33.82 -24.46 70.32
N GLY A 614 -33.96 -24.01 69.06
CA GLY A 614 -34.93 -24.56 68.08
C GLY A 614 -36.35 -23.97 67.92
N GLU A 615 -36.56 -23.36 66.74
CA GLU A 615 -37.75 -23.32 65.86
C GLU A 615 -39.14 -22.76 66.28
N LYS A 616 -39.60 -21.86 65.39
CA LYS A 616 -40.92 -21.71 64.72
C LYS A 616 -42.05 -20.81 65.27
N GLU A 617 -42.38 -19.86 64.38
CA GLU A 617 -43.70 -19.43 63.85
C GLU A 617 -44.60 -18.39 64.55
N ALA A 618 -45.11 -17.51 63.66
CA ALA A 618 -46.25 -16.56 63.73
C ALA A 618 -46.10 -15.36 64.70
N GLY A 619 -46.29 -14.08 64.33
CA GLY A 619 -47.03 -13.43 63.25
C GLY A 619 -47.94 -12.35 63.87
N ILE A 620 -48.17 -11.22 63.16
CA ILE A 620 -49.19 -10.14 63.41
C ILE A 620 -48.71 -9.02 64.38
N THR A 621 -48.69 -7.69 64.13
CA THR A 621 -49.16 -6.75 63.07
C THR A 621 -48.65 -5.32 63.34
N ALA A 622 -48.38 -4.54 62.27
CA ALA A 622 -48.72 -3.11 61.99
C ALA A 622 -48.36 -1.97 62.99
N ALA A 623 -48.05 -0.71 62.63
CA ALA A 623 -47.81 0.01 61.35
C ALA A 623 -47.35 1.48 61.66
N LEU A 624 -46.95 2.20 60.58
CA LEU A 624 -46.81 3.66 60.35
C LEU A 624 -45.42 4.29 60.65
N ASP A 625 -44.62 4.59 59.61
CA ASP A 625 -44.50 5.86 58.80
C ASP A 625 -43.33 6.69 59.40
N ASP A 626 -42.36 7.32 58.72
CA ASP A 626 -42.25 7.93 57.39
C ASP A 626 -40.74 8.25 57.09
N GLU A 627 -40.41 8.52 55.82
CA GLU A 627 -39.28 9.27 55.20
C GLU A 627 -37.94 9.54 55.98
N SER A 628 -36.70 9.47 55.44
CA SER A 628 -36.14 9.61 54.07
C SER A 628 -34.60 9.36 54.14
N GLY A 629 -34.01 8.78 53.07
CA GLY A 629 -32.58 8.79 52.64
C GLY A 629 -31.45 8.49 53.66
N THR A 630 -30.43 7.66 53.43
CA THR A 630 -29.67 7.33 52.22
C THR A 630 -28.61 6.27 52.59
N LEU A 631 -28.16 5.50 51.59
CA LEU A 631 -26.92 4.68 51.52
C LEU A 631 -26.87 3.30 52.20
N GLU A 632 -26.11 2.42 51.51
CA GLU A 632 -25.47 1.16 51.90
C GLU A 632 -26.10 -0.22 51.52
N THR A 633 -25.35 -0.86 50.62
CA THR A 633 -24.99 -2.30 50.55
C THR A 633 -26.04 -3.34 50.15
N VAL A 634 -25.96 -3.68 48.87
CA VAL A 634 -26.43 -4.89 48.21
C VAL A 634 -25.76 -6.15 48.80
N ARG A 635 -26.55 -7.19 49.07
CA ARG A 635 -26.14 -8.60 49.06
C ARG A 635 -27.22 -9.45 48.38
N PRO A 636 -26.84 -10.62 47.84
CA PRO A 636 -27.20 -11.06 46.49
C PRO A 636 -28.50 -11.86 46.42
N MET A 637 -29.17 -11.76 45.27
CA MET A 637 -30.29 -12.64 44.91
C MET A 637 -29.79 -14.01 44.46
N GLU A 638 -30.37 -15.05 45.04
CA GLU A 638 -30.30 -16.45 44.60
C GLU A 638 -30.82 -16.60 43.14
N PRO A 639 -30.19 -17.45 42.32
CA PRO A 639 -30.61 -17.67 40.95
C PRO A 639 -31.89 -18.50 40.90
N ILE A 640 -32.97 -17.86 40.49
CA ILE A 640 -34.23 -18.52 40.15
C ILE A 640 -33.98 -19.43 38.94
N LEU A 641 -34.20 -20.73 39.14
CA LEU A 641 -34.12 -21.79 38.14
C LEU A 641 -34.99 -21.43 36.90
N LEU A 642 -34.34 -20.95 35.84
CA LEU A 642 -35.03 -20.62 34.59
C LEU A 642 -35.49 -21.93 33.93
N ASN A 643 -36.80 -22.15 33.89
CA ASN A 643 -37.40 -23.38 33.40
C ASN A 643 -36.98 -23.63 31.94
N TRP A 644 -36.20 -24.69 31.70
CA TRP A 644 -35.60 -25.04 30.41
C TRP A 644 -36.62 -25.15 29.26
N LYS A 645 -37.89 -25.38 29.60
CA LYS A 645 -39.04 -25.34 28.68
C LYS A 645 -39.19 -23.99 27.97
N TYR A 646 -38.96 -22.87 28.65
CA TYR A 646 -39.09 -21.53 28.06
C TYR A 646 -37.94 -21.21 27.11
N ILE A 647 -36.72 -21.68 27.42
CA ILE A 647 -35.57 -21.59 26.53
C ILE A 647 -35.82 -22.39 25.25
N PHE A 648 -36.36 -23.61 25.39
CA PHE A 648 -36.69 -24.45 24.24
C PHE A 648 -37.78 -23.86 23.34
N VAL A 649 -38.80 -23.25 23.94
CA VAL A 649 -39.86 -22.53 23.19
C VAL A 649 -39.30 -21.31 22.46
N ALA A 650 -38.43 -20.52 23.10
CA ALA A 650 -37.77 -19.39 22.46
C ALA A 650 -36.91 -19.84 21.26
N PHE A 651 -36.18 -20.96 21.41
CA PHE A 651 -35.37 -21.53 20.34
C PHE A 651 -36.23 -22.01 19.16
N LEU A 652 -37.37 -22.66 19.42
CA LEU A 652 -38.31 -23.10 18.38
C LEU A 652 -38.93 -21.92 17.60
N VAL A 653 -39.24 -20.82 18.29
CA VAL A 653 -39.75 -19.59 17.65
C VAL A 653 -38.69 -18.97 16.74
N LEU A 654 -37.43 -18.96 17.17
CA LEU A 654 -36.31 -18.43 16.38
C LEU A 654 -36.05 -19.30 15.13
N LEU A 655 -36.16 -20.62 15.26
CA LEU A 655 -36.03 -21.58 14.17
C LEU A 655 -37.16 -21.45 13.15
N ALA A 656 -38.40 -21.22 13.62
CA ALA A 656 -39.53 -20.94 12.75
C ALA A 656 -39.35 -19.61 12.00
N ALA A 657 -38.84 -18.56 12.66
CA ALA A 657 -38.54 -17.29 12.02
C ALA A 657 -37.43 -17.41 10.96
N ALA A 658 -36.38 -18.19 11.25
CA ALA A 658 -35.30 -18.46 10.29
C ALA A 658 -35.80 -19.25 9.06
N LEU A 659 -36.67 -20.24 9.26
CA LEU A 659 -37.27 -21.01 8.16
C LEU A 659 -38.21 -20.17 7.30
N VAL A 660 -38.94 -19.22 7.89
CA VAL A 660 -39.77 -18.28 7.14
C VAL A 660 -38.91 -17.30 6.33
N HIS A 661 -37.78 -16.84 6.89
CA HIS A 661 -36.83 -16.01 6.15
C HIS A 661 -36.17 -16.74 4.98
N LEU A 662 -35.88 -18.04 5.14
CA LEU A 662 -35.27 -18.86 4.09
C LEU A 662 -36.24 -19.24 2.96
N GLN A 663 -37.56 -19.14 3.18
CA GLN A 663 -38.58 -19.34 2.14
C GLN A 663 -38.92 -18.06 1.36
N LEU A 664 -38.44 -16.91 1.82
CA LEU A 664 -38.68 -15.60 1.18
C LEU A 664 -37.45 -15.08 0.40
N THR A 665 -36.38 -15.88 0.34
CA THR A 665 -35.22 -15.73 -0.54
C THR A 665 -35.25 -16.85 -1.56
#